data_AF-A0A1I7TWU5-F1
#
_entry.id   AF-A0A1I7TWU5-F1
#
_cell.length_a   1.000
_cell.length_b   1.000
_cell.length_c   1.000
_cell.angle_alpha   90.00
_cell.angle_beta   90.00
_cell.angle_gamma   90.00
#
_symmetry.space_group_name_H-M   'P 1'
#
loop_
_entity.id
_entity.type
_entity.pdbx_description
1 polymer ?
#
loop_
_entity_poly.entity_id
_entity_poly.type
_entity_poly.pdbx_seq_one_letter_code
_entity_poly.pdbx_strand_id
1 'polypeptide(L)'
;MDTNNTLSFNGKQLKLDTDAEIQKVTDQIRAHRNLEILDFRGNTLSVRAGELIAKSLETKSSLKECIWSDMFTGRLRNEIPLVLDSLGKALTASGCHLTTLDLSDNAFGAGLSESLANFLQSPALYSLENLILNNNGLGLAGETVGQALRKMVESSKAAGRPLKLKRFVCGRNRLEVRSTIALAEAFAVMTTLEEIRLPQNGIRQPAIRALAKAFKANPHLRIIDINDNFCGEEGAMDLAEVLPDLHHLEILDLGDCVCKDSGISAILSGLDRRRDCLQKVVISGNNVTPAIIDEIGAFFNSQGMSHVKVDVSVNEFGEQFDSLKARLGQGNIDFGRRGDDQLLSSDEEEEQGAEDASMEEDALNTSVDTIIDRTRRTSTDRMLEEIVTKGFGCIKLPDRPPPPVEMTVVSFLDQSLKLDDKLSAEPVLRVLNGSKNLVKTLELRGNTLGIEAGLVIADALIHHPELERCLWSDLFTGRLKNEIPPVLIALGNAMITSGAKIRELDLSDNAFGPIGADALKNFLESPSAYTLETLKLNNNGLGVGGKQIAKSLSECLRKSLAAGGENRLRLKVFIAGRNRLENPGAHALAATFKSMETLELFDVRQNGIHEEGIRALVSALKHNRNLRHLWLEDNTVLPKGAKALARSLESWPKLEVLNLSDCLLRDAGCNYIIDHLNPQLHRHLKQVYLCGNELTPPVAKMLIQKWQAKFDGFTPKPVLHIHTNSFGDEFAEVAAMAPDNVNVGDEDDDLGSLDGDQDEEEYRSKSSDSEDADLEDSTGEEEEDIQVISSSGEADLKKALERIDQLDIDFESRFQEDTARVFLQLSAPLTNCGMSQKAMERAVEVAANIVRRVEAVRRNPIPATTQLVNNIVAQCPGTGVKLQAEVNWGYQPDPKAIGKLLRELLARGHFQLERELIIRFFPSE
;
A
#
# COMPACT_ATOMS: atom_id res chain seq x y z
N MET A 1 16.54 15.96 -50.40
CA MET A 1 15.66 14.78 -50.48
C MET A 1 15.72 14.15 -49.10
N ASP A 2 14.89 14.62 -48.17
CA ASP A 2 14.75 13.95 -46.88
C ASP A 2 13.77 12.81 -47.09
N THR A 3 14.31 11.59 -47.10
CA THR A 3 13.61 10.34 -47.40
C THR A 3 12.87 9.77 -46.20
N ASN A 4 12.74 10.51 -45.10
CA ASN A 4 11.99 10.05 -43.94
C ASN A 4 10.78 10.95 -43.75
N ASN A 5 9.57 10.40 -43.87
CA ASN A 5 8.33 11.12 -43.60
C ASN A 5 8.10 11.35 -42.08
N THR A 6 9.16 11.23 -41.29
CA THR A 6 9.17 11.24 -39.83
C THR A 6 9.90 12.48 -39.35
N LEU A 7 9.22 13.29 -38.55
CA LEU A 7 9.85 14.38 -37.80
C LEU A 7 9.84 14.00 -36.31
N SER A 8 11.03 13.75 -35.77
CA SER A 8 11.19 13.37 -34.36
C SER A 8 11.98 14.41 -33.57
N PHE A 9 11.45 14.72 -32.39
CA PHE A 9 12.08 15.50 -31.34
C PHE A 9 12.42 14.63 -30.12
N ASN A 10 12.34 13.30 -30.25
CA ASN A 10 12.57 12.37 -29.14
C ASN A 10 13.89 12.64 -28.41
N GLY A 11 13.83 12.72 -27.08
CA GLY A 11 15.00 12.85 -26.20
C GLY A 11 15.73 14.19 -26.28
N LYS A 12 15.18 15.19 -27.00
CA LYS A 12 15.79 16.52 -27.10
C LYS A 12 15.58 17.39 -25.86
N GLN A 13 14.69 16.99 -24.95
CA GLN A 13 14.40 17.71 -23.70
C GLN A 13 14.05 19.19 -23.92
N LEU A 14 13.34 19.51 -25.00
CA LEU A 14 12.97 20.88 -25.34
C LEU A 14 11.90 21.39 -24.38
N LYS A 15 12.18 22.48 -23.67
CA LYS A 15 11.19 23.24 -22.89
C LYS A 15 10.69 24.39 -23.75
N LEU A 16 9.61 24.17 -24.51
CA LEU A 16 9.11 25.10 -25.52
C LEU A 16 8.40 26.30 -24.89
N ASP A 17 9.15 27.13 -24.17
CA ASP A 17 8.66 28.29 -23.42
C ASP A 17 8.99 29.62 -24.11
N THR A 18 9.99 29.66 -25.00
CA THR A 18 10.36 30.88 -25.72
C THR A 18 9.85 30.88 -27.17
N ASP A 19 9.43 32.05 -27.66
CA ASP A 19 8.97 32.20 -29.05
C ASP A 19 10.05 31.73 -30.06
N ALA A 20 11.33 31.93 -29.77
CA ALA A 20 12.42 31.51 -30.64
C ALA A 20 12.54 29.98 -30.78
N GLU A 21 12.35 29.23 -29.69
CA GLU A 21 12.39 27.77 -29.69
C GLU A 21 11.14 27.18 -30.35
N ILE A 22 9.97 27.74 -30.04
CA ILE A 22 8.70 27.36 -30.66
C ILE A 22 8.76 27.61 -32.17
N GLN A 23 9.33 28.75 -32.60
CA GLN A 23 9.48 29.08 -34.01
C GLN A 23 10.35 28.06 -34.74
N LYS A 24 11.47 27.63 -34.14
CA LYS A 24 12.33 26.58 -34.72
C LYS A 24 11.61 25.25 -34.93
N VAL A 25 10.76 24.83 -33.98
CA VAL A 25 9.99 23.59 -34.09
C VAL A 25 8.88 23.73 -35.14
N THR A 26 8.12 24.82 -35.08
CA THR A 26 7.01 25.05 -36.03
C THR A 26 7.48 25.23 -37.46
N ASP A 27 8.65 25.84 -37.69
CA ASP A 27 9.24 25.96 -39.03
C ASP A 27 9.67 24.60 -39.60
N GLN A 28 10.21 23.72 -38.77
CA GLN A 28 10.51 22.34 -39.18
C GLN A 28 9.24 21.59 -39.57
N ILE A 29 8.17 21.69 -38.75
CA ILE A 29 6.87 21.09 -39.08
C ILE A 29 6.34 21.66 -40.40
N ARG A 30 6.35 22.98 -40.59
CA ARG A 30 5.86 23.63 -41.81
C ARG A 30 6.66 23.23 -43.05
N ALA A 31 7.98 23.20 -42.95
CA ALA A 31 8.87 22.80 -44.04
C ALA A 31 8.67 21.34 -44.46
N HIS A 32 8.26 20.47 -43.54
CA HIS A 32 8.05 19.05 -43.79
C HIS A 32 6.72 18.79 -44.56
N ARG A 33 6.78 18.75 -45.89
CA ARG A 33 5.57 18.67 -46.75
C ARG A 33 4.76 17.37 -46.59
N ASN A 34 5.44 16.23 -46.53
CA ASN A 34 4.83 14.90 -46.44
C ASN A 34 5.03 14.32 -45.04
N LEU A 35 4.61 15.05 -44.00
CA LEU A 35 4.77 14.60 -42.61
C LEU A 35 3.78 13.46 -42.34
N GLU A 36 4.28 12.26 -42.08
CA GLU A 36 3.49 11.07 -41.71
C GLU A 36 3.60 10.76 -40.21
N ILE A 37 4.78 10.94 -39.61
CA ILE A 37 5.02 10.64 -38.19
C ILE A 37 5.55 11.87 -37.47
N LEU A 38 4.92 12.24 -36.36
CA LEU A 38 5.36 13.31 -35.48
C LEU A 38 5.61 12.77 -34.07
N ASP A 39 6.88 12.74 -33.67
CA ASP A 39 7.33 12.21 -32.40
C ASP A 39 7.85 13.33 -31.50
N PHE A 40 7.18 13.54 -30.37
CA PHE A 40 7.46 14.58 -29.38
C PHE A 40 7.96 14.03 -28.04
N ARG A 41 8.29 12.73 -27.95
CA ARG A 41 8.67 12.10 -26.67
C ARG A 41 9.78 12.83 -25.92
N GLY A 42 9.60 12.99 -24.61
CA GLY A 42 10.60 13.61 -23.72
C GLY A 42 10.82 15.11 -24.00
N ASN A 43 9.76 15.84 -24.36
CA ASN A 43 9.79 17.30 -24.52
C ASN A 43 8.65 17.93 -23.71
N THR A 44 8.63 19.25 -23.59
CA THR A 44 7.61 19.93 -22.80
C THR A 44 6.96 21.05 -23.61
N LEU A 45 5.65 20.92 -23.84
CA LEU A 45 4.87 21.90 -24.58
C LEU A 45 4.14 22.85 -23.63
N SER A 46 4.46 24.15 -23.73
CA SER A 46 3.62 25.20 -23.14
C SER A 46 2.29 25.35 -23.90
N VAL A 47 1.30 26.02 -23.31
CA VAL A 47 0.01 26.32 -24.01
C VAL A 47 0.27 27.02 -25.34
N ARG A 48 1.13 28.06 -25.31
CA ARG A 48 1.57 28.82 -26.48
C ARG A 48 2.23 27.92 -27.54
N ALA A 49 3.11 27.02 -27.13
CA ALA A 49 3.76 26.07 -28.03
C ALA A 49 2.73 25.13 -28.66
N GLY A 50 1.82 24.57 -27.85
CA GLY A 50 0.73 23.73 -28.29
C GLY A 50 -0.14 24.38 -29.36
N GLU A 51 -0.55 25.64 -29.16
CA GLU A 51 -1.34 26.41 -30.12
C GLU A 51 -0.60 26.63 -31.47
N LEU A 52 0.69 27.00 -31.41
CA LEU A 52 1.48 27.29 -32.61
C LEU A 52 1.88 26.01 -33.38
N ILE A 53 2.12 24.93 -32.65
CA ILE A 53 2.32 23.59 -33.21
C ILE A 53 1.02 23.13 -33.86
N ALA A 54 -0.12 23.20 -33.15
CA ALA A 54 -1.45 22.86 -33.68
C ALA A 54 -1.72 23.60 -35.00
N LYS A 55 -1.53 24.92 -35.04
CA LYS A 55 -1.68 25.70 -36.28
C LYS A 55 -0.79 25.21 -37.43
N SER A 56 0.39 24.69 -37.12
CA SER A 56 1.30 24.15 -38.13
C SER A 56 0.87 22.76 -38.63
N LEU A 57 0.07 22.03 -37.85
CA LEU A 57 -0.50 20.73 -38.20
C LEU A 57 -1.75 20.81 -39.08
N GLU A 58 -2.47 21.95 -39.10
CA GLU A 58 -3.67 22.16 -39.94
C GLU A 58 -3.44 21.92 -41.45
N THR A 59 -2.19 21.93 -41.91
CA THR A 59 -1.83 21.68 -43.32
C THR A 59 -1.30 20.27 -43.58
N LYS A 60 -1.23 19.40 -42.56
CA LYS A 60 -0.55 18.10 -42.59
C LYS A 60 -1.54 16.95 -42.75
N SER A 61 -2.20 16.90 -43.91
CA SER A 61 -3.19 15.86 -44.23
C SER A 61 -2.58 14.45 -44.37
N SER A 62 -1.27 14.34 -44.54
CA SER A 62 -0.55 13.05 -44.61
C SER A 62 -0.24 12.43 -43.25
N LEU A 63 -0.52 13.13 -42.14
CA LEU A 63 -0.17 12.67 -40.79
C LEU A 63 -0.92 11.37 -40.44
N LYS A 64 -0.18 10.38 -39.96
CA LYS A 64 -0.65 9.03 -39.62
C LYS A 64 -0.35 8.67 -38.17
N GLU A 65 0.80 9.11 -37.65
CA GLU A 65 1.24 8.74 -36.31
C GLU A 65 1.63 9.94 -35.48
N CYS A 66 1.08 9.99 -34.27
CA CYS A 66 1.38 10.99 -33.26
C CYS A 66 1.93 10.28 -32.03
N ILE A 67 3.24 10.39 -31.81
CA ILE A 67 3.92 9.81 -30.65
C ILE A 67 4.17 10.94 -29.66
N TRP A 68 3.18 11.18 -28.82
CA TRP A 68 3.08 12.34 -27.94
C TRP A 68 3.13 11.92 -26.46
N SER A 69 3.89 10.87 -26.17
CA SER A 69 4.17 10.47 -24.79
C SER A 69 5.10 11.48 -24.11
N ASP A 70 4.93 11.68 -22.81
CA ASP A 70 5.78 12.55 -21.98
C ASP A 70 6.02 13.94 -22.61
N MET A 71 4.93 14.61 -22.99
CA MET A 71 5.01 15.91 -23.67
C MET A 71 4.58 17.12 -22.80
N PHE A 72 4.16 16.84 -21.57
CA PHE A 72 3.68 17.82 -20.58
C PHE A 72 4.47 17.82 -19.27
N THR A 73 5.65 17.22 -19.27
CA THR A 73 6.59 17.14 -18.15
C THR A 73 6.84 18.54 -17.57
N GLY A 74 6.26 18.85 -16.40
CA GLY A 74 6.47 20.11 -15.68
C GLY A 74 5.48 21.22 -16.03
N ARG A 75 4.45 20.92 -16.83
CA ARG A 75 3.30 21.81 -17.05
C ARG A 75 2.26 21.66 -15.96
N LEU A 76 1.44 22.69 -15.81
CA LEU A 76 0.30 22.63 -14.89
C LEU A 76 -0.82 21.77 -15.49
N ARG A 77 -1.53 21.01 -14.64
CA ARG A 77 -2.61 20.12 -15.08
C ARG A 77 -3.72 20.83 -15.86
N ASN A 78 -3.99 22.10 -15.57
CA ASN A 78 -5.00 22.91 -16.26
C ASN A 78 -4.56 23.43 -17.63
N GLU A 79 -3.28 23.30 -18.00
CA GLU A 79 -2.76 23.66 -19.32
C GLU A 79 -2.92 22.55 -20.35
N ILE A 80 -2.85 21.30 -19.89
CA ILE A 80 -2.96 20.09 -20.72
C ILE A 80 -4.27 20.07 -21.54
N PRO A 81 -5.46 20.34 -20.96
CA PRO A 81 -6.71 20.41 -21.71
C PRO A 81 -6.66 21.41 -22.87
N LEU A 82 -6.07 22.59 -22.65
CA LEU A 82 -5.99 23.65 -23.64
C LEU A 82 -5.14 23.24 -24.85
N VAL A 83 -4.04 22.55 -24.58
CA VAL A 83 -3.15 22.03 -25.63
C VAL A 83 -3.82 20.89 -26.38
N LEU A 84 -4.43 19.93 -25.68
CA LEU A 84 -5.15 18.82 -26.32
C LEU A 84 -6.30 19.32 -27.18
N ASP A 85 -7.12 20.27 -26.69
CA ASP A 85 -8.21 20.86 -27.47
C ASP A 85 -7.68 21.53 -28.75
N SER A 86 -6.55 22.25 -28.66
CA SER A 86 -5.91 22.90 -29.79
C SER A 86 -5.40 21.89 -30.81
N LEU A 87 -4.72 20.84 -30.35
CA LEU A 87 -4.22 19.76 -31.20
C LEU A 87 -5.38 18.98 -31.85
N GLY A 88 -6.43 18.66 -31.10
CA GLY A 88 -7.59 17.94 -31.62
C GLY A 88 -8.33 18.71 -32.72
N LYS A 89 -8.50 20.03 -32.53
CA LYS A 89 -9.05 20.92 -33.56
C LYS A 89 -8.15 20.97 -34.80
N ALA A 90 -6.84 21.07 -34.62
CA ALA A 90 -5.89 21.09 -35.74
C ALA A 90 -5.85 19.77 -36.51
N LEU A 91 -5.87 18.62 -35.84
CA LEU A 91 -5.96 17.31 -36.46
C LEU A 91 -7.26 17.16 -37.25
N THR A 92 -8.37 17.67 -36.72
CA THR A 92 -9.65 17.69 -37.45
C THR A 92 -9.55 18.57 -38.69
N ALA A 93 -8.99 19.77 -38.57
CA ALA A 93 -8.85 20.72 -39.67
C ALA A 93 -7.89 20.26 -40.77
N SER A 94 -6.86 19.47 -40.42
CA SER A 94 -5.91 18.93 -41.39
C SER A 94 -6.50 17.87 -42.30
N GLY A 95 -7.63 17.28 -41.91
CA GLY A 95 -8.23 16.14 -42.59
C GLY A 95 -7.32 14.90 -42.57
N CYS A 96 -6.39 14.82 -41.62
CA CYS A 96 -5.51 13.67 -41.48
C CYS A 96 -6.26 12.45 -40.94
N HIS A 97 -5.63 11.28 -41.08
CA HIS A 97 -6.21 10.00 -40.71
C HIS A 97 -5.19 9.25 -39.87
N LEU A 98 -5.27 9.44 -38.55
CA LEU A 98 -4.32 8.81 -37.65
C LEU A 98 -4.58 7.31 -37.55
N THR A 99 -3.51 6.54 -37.58
CA THR A 99 -3.45 5.10 -37.33
C THR A 99 -2.84 4.81 -35.97
N THR A 100 -1.97 5.68 -35.45
CA THR A 100 -1.34 5.52 -34.13
C THR A 100 -1.38 6.82 -33.35
N LEU A 101 -1.83 6.72 -32.10
CA LEU A 101 -1.79 7.79 -31.13
C LEU A 101 -1.22 7.26 -29.81
N ASP A 102 -0.10 7.81 -29.40
CA ASP A 102 0.49 7.57 -28.10
C ASP A 102 0.42 8.86 -27.27
N LEU A 103 -0.30 8.80 -26.16
CA LEU A 103 -0.44 9.87 -25.19
C LEU A 103 0.05 9.43 -23.81
N SER A 104 0.95 8.45 -23.73
CA SER A 104 1.43 7.93 -22.44
C SER A 104 2.18 8.98 -21.62
N ASP A 105 2.26 8.80 -20.31
CA ASP A 105 3.12 9.62 -19.43
C ASP A 105 2.80 11.13 -19.43
N ASN A 106 1.56 11.49 -19.74
CA ASN A 106 1.14 12.89 -19.78
C ASN A 106 0.40 13.35 -18.52
N ALA A 107 0.35 12.50 -17.48
CA ALA A 107 -0.20 12.83 -16.15
C ALA A 107 -1.56 13.53 -16.18
N PHE A 108 -2.44 13.12 -17.10
CA PHE A 108 -3.78 13.69 -17.31
C PHE A 108 -4.55 13.83 -16.00
N GLY A 109 -4.61 12.75 -15.23
CA GLY A 109 -5.32 12.73 -13.98
C GLY A 109 -6.84 12.76 -14.10
N ALA A 110 -7.55 12.69 -12.97
CA ALA A 110 -9.02 12.61 -12.94
C ALA A 110 -9.78 13.84 -13.50
N GLY A 111 -9.16 15.03 -13.50
CA GLY A 111 -9.85 16.29 -13.89
C GLY A 111 -9.82 16.62 -15.39
N LEU A 112 -9.33 15.69 -16.23
CA LEU A 112 -9.05 15.94 -17.66
C LEU A 112 -10.03 15.21 -18.60
N SER A 113 -11.07 14.60 -18.03
CA SER A 113 -11.99 13.67 -18.70
C SER A 113 -12.65 14.27 -19.95
N GLU A 114 -13.16 15.50 -19.88
CA GLU A 114 -13.90 16.10 -21.01
C GLU A 114 -13.03 16.45 -22.21
N SER A 115 -11.89 17.14 -22.01
CA SER A 115 -11.02 17.50 -23.14
C SER A 115 -10.40 16.29 -23.81
N LEU A 116 -9.99 15.27 -23.03
CA LEU A 116 -9.51 14.01 -23.60
C LEU A 116 -10.64 13.28 -24.34
N ALA A 117 -11.85 13.23 -23.77
CA ALA A 117 -13.01 12.64 -24.44
C ALA A 117 -13.38 13.36 -25.74
N ASN A 118 -13.31 14.69 -25.76
CA ASN A 118 -13.55 15.52 -26.94
C ASN A 118 -12.46 15.30 -27.99
N PHE A 119 -11.20 15.23 -27.55
CA PHE A 119 -10.07 14.90 -28.42
C PHE A 119 -10.25 13.53 -29.07
N LEU A 120 -10.59 12.50 -28.28
CA LEU A 120 -10.83 11.14 -28.77
C LEU A 120 -12.02 11.05 -29.74
N GLN A 121 -12.96 11.98 -29.68
CA GLN A 121 -14.09 12.05 -30.62
C GLN A 121 -13.76 12.72 -31.97
N SER A 122 -12.52 13.19 -32.16
CA SER A 122 -12.08 13.81 -33.41
C SER A 122 -12.23 12.87 -34.62
N PRO A 123 -12.79 13.34 -35.77
CA PRO A 123 -12.85 12.56 -37.01
C PRO A 123 -11.48 12.11 -37.55
N ALA A 124 -10.39 12.76 -37.11
CA ALA A 124 -9.03 12.36 -37.45
C ALA A 124 -8.66 10.98 -36.86
N LEU A 125 -9.35 10.55 -35.80
CA LEU A 125 -9.11 9.30 -35.07
C LEU A 125 -10.01 8.14 -35.52
N TYR A 126 -10.93 8.35 -36.48
CA TYR A 126 -11.80 7.27 -36.95
C TYR A 126 -11.05 6.15 -37.68
N SER A 127 -9.79 6.37 -38.08
CA SER A 127 -8.91 5.36 -38.67
C SER A 127 -7.93 4.74 -37.67
N LEU A 128 -8.05 5.04 -36.38
CA LEU A 128 -7.07 4.64 -35.38
C LEU A 128 -6.99 3.11 -35.27
N GLU A 129 -5.78 2.59 -35.33
CA GLU A 129 -5.46 1.17 -35.15
C GLU A 129 -4.76 0.94 -33.80
N ASN A 130 -3.99 1.92 -33.31
CA ASN A 130 -3.24 1.83 -32.06
C ASN A 130 -3.54 3.04 -31.16
N LEU A 131 -4.03 2.78 -29.95
CA LEU A 131 -4.21 3.78 -28.90
C LEU A 131 -3.44 3.39 -27.65
N ILE A 132 -2.52 4.26 -27.23
CA ILE A 132 -1.66 4.04 -26.07
C ILE A 132 -1.88 5.20 -25.09
N LEU A 133 -2.32 4.86 -23.89
CA LEU A 133 -2.71 5.78 -22.81
C LEU A 133 -2.03 5.40 -21.48
N ASN A 134 -0.86 4.75 -21.52
CA ASN A 134 -0.19 4.29 -20.30
C ASN A 134 0.17 5.44 -19.35
N ASN A 135 0.10 5.17 -18.04
CA ASN A 135 0.66 6.04 -17.01
C ASN A 135 0.15 7.49 -17.07
N ASN A 136 -1.16 7.66 -17.30
CA ASN A 136 -1.81 8.96 -17.34
C ASN A 136 -2.58 9.30 -16.05
N GLY A 137 -2.63 8.38 -15.08
CA GLY A 137 -3.32 8.58 -13.81
C GLY A 137 -4.82 8.86 -13.98
N LEU A 138 -5.46 8.23 -14.97
CA LEU A 138 -6.87 8.51 -15.32
C LEU A 138 -7.83 8.34 -14.13
N GLY A 139 -7.65 7.34 -13.27
CA GLY A 139 -8.58 7.07 -12.18
C GLY A 139 -10.00 6.84 -12.73
N LEU A 140 -10.97 7.53 -12.12
CA LEU A 140 -12.37 7.56 -12.56
C LEU A 140 -12.59 8.21 -13.94
N ALA A 141 -11.67 9.08 -14.41
CA ALA A 141 -11.78 9.66 -15.76
C ALA A 141 -11.67 8.60 -16.87
N GLY A 142 -11.16 7.41 -16.54
CA GLY A 142 -11.20 6.26 -17.45
C GLY A 142 -12.63 5.88 -17.86
N GLU A 143 -13.63 6.15 -17.03
CA GLU A 143 -15.04 5.98 -17.41
C GLU A 143 -15.40 6.85 -18.61
N THR A 144 -15.08 8.14 -18.56
CA THR A 144 -15.33 9.07 -19.66
C THR A 144 -14.55 8.69 -20.91
N VAL A 145 -13.33 8.16 -20.76
CA VAL A 145 -12.57 7.61 -21.89
C VAL A 145 -13.31 6.42 -22.51
N GLY A 146 -13.81 5.47 -21.71
CA GLY A 146 -14.62 4.36 -22.19
C GLY A 146 -15.88 4.83 -22.94
N GLN A 147 -16.62 5.78 -22.38
CA GLN A 147 -17.80 6.38 -23.01
C GLN A 147 -17.45 7.08 -24.33
N ALA A 148 -16.35 7.85 -24.37
CA ALA A 148 -15.87 8.53 -25.57
C ALA A 148 -15.47 7.55 -26.68
N LEU A 149 -14.79 6.46 -26.31
CA LEU A 149 -14.41 5.38 -27.22
C LEU A 149 -15.65 4.69 -27.80
N ARG A 150 -16.66 4.39 -26.98
CA ARG A 150 -17.94 3.84 -27.44
C ARG A 150 -18.64 4.78 -28.43
N LYS A 151 -18.72 6.07 -28.11
CA LYS A 151 -19.31 7.09 -29.01
C LYS A 151 -18.50 7.27 -30.30
N MET A 152 -17.17 7.11 -30.25
CA MET A 152 -16.32 7.13 -31.44
C MET A 152 -16.64 5.97 -32.39
N VAL A 153 -16.94 4.77 -31.86
CA VAL A 153 -17.39 3.63 -32.69
C VAL A 153 -18.67 3.97 -33.46
N GLU A 154 -19.65 4.57 -32.79
CA GLU A 154 -20.92 4.97 -33.41
C GLU A 154 -20.72 6.06 -34.46
N SER A 155 -19.98 7.12 -34.10
CA SER A 155 -19.76 8.28 -34.96
C SER A 155 -18.93 7.93 -36.20
N SER A 156 -17.91 7.08 -36.04
CA SER A 156 -17.07 6.60 -37.15
C SER A 156 -17.86 5.75 -38.15
N LYS A 157 -18.77 4.88 -37.66
CA LYS A 157 -19.71 4.13 -38.52
C LYS A 157 -20.66 5.06 -39.27
N ALA A 158 -21.25 6.05 -38.60
CA ALA A 158 -22.15 7.03 -39.21
C ALA A 158 -21.44 7.87 -40.30
N ALA A 159 -20.14 8.16 -40.11
CA ALA A 159 -19.31 8.85 -41.08
C ALA A 159 -18.83 7.96 -42.26
N GLY A 160 -19.26 6.69 -42.34
CA GLY A 160 -18.85 5.76 -43.39
C GLY A 160 -17.39 5.29 -43.28
N ARG A 161 -16.77 5.48 -42.11
CA ARG A 161 -15.36 5.19 -41.82
C ARG A 161 -15.26 4.46 -40.47
N PRO A 162 -15.72 3.21 -40.37
CA PRO A 162 -15.76 2.50 -39.09
C PRO A 162 -14.37 2.42 -38.45
N LEU A 163 -14.32 2.70 -37.15
CA LEU A 163 -13.12 2.57 -36.32
C LEU A 163 -12.48 1.18 -36.49
N LYS A 164 -11.15 1.14 -36.59
CA LYS A 164 -10.35 -0.07 -36.80
C LYS A 164 -9.36 -0.31 -35.66
N LEU A 165 -9.74 0.04 -34.44
CA LEU A 165 -8.84 -0.06 -33.29
C LEU A 165 -8.50 -1.53 -33.04
N LYS A 166 -7.21 -1.86 -33.13
CA LYS A 166 -6.66 -3.20 -32.92
C LYS A 166 -5.92 -3.30 -31.60
N ARG A 167 -5.17 -2.27 -31.23
CA ARG A 167 -4.31 -2.27 -30.05
C ARG A 167 -4.73 -1.18 -29.08
N PHE A 168 -5.05 -1.58 -27.86
CA PHE A 168 -5.33 -0.69 -26.74
C PHE A 168 -4.41 -0.99 -25.57
N VAL A 169 -3.64 0.01 -25.14
CA VAL A 169 -2.70 -0.11 -24.02
C VAL A 169 -2.99 1.02 -23.03
N CYS A 170 -3.35 0.67 -21.81
CA CYS A 170 -3.78 1.64 -20.79
C CYS A 170 -3.42 1.20 -19.38
N GLY A 171 -2.20 0.67 -19.19
CA GLY A 171 -1.63 0.31 -17.90
C GLY A 171 -1.30 1.52 -17.00
N ARG A 172 -1.12 1.30 -15.70
CA ARG A 172 -0.71 2.31 -14.71
C ARG A 172 -1.64 3.53 -14.61
N ASN A 173 -2.94 3.30 -14.72
CA ASN A 173 -3.93 4.37 -14.72
C ASN A 173 -4.88 4.36 -13.52
N ARG A 174 -4.77 3.37 -12.60
CA ARG A 174 -5.73 3.21 -11.50
C ARG A 174 -7.18 3.18 -12.01
N LEU A 175 -7.44 2.42 -13.08
CA LEU A 175 -8.78 2.33 -13.66
C LEU A 175 -9.79 1.68 -12.69
N GLU A 176 -9.31 0.78 -11.83
CA GLU A 176 -10.12 0.10 -10.82
C GLU A 176 -11.37 -0.55 -11.46
N VAL A 177 -12.51 -0.57 -10.76
CA VAL A 177 -13.71 -1.29 -11.22
C VAL A 177 -14.50 -0.45 -12.24
N ARG A 178 -14.94 0.74 -11.84
CA ARG A 178 -15.90 1.57 -12.58
C ARG A 178 -15.38 1.95 -13.98
N SER A 179 -14.17 2.50 -14.08
CA SER A 179 -13.60 2.90 -15.38
C SER A 179 -13.35 1.72 -16.29
N THR A 180 -12.95 0.58 -15.73
CA THR A 180 -12.69 -0.64 -16.50
C THR A 180 -13.98 -1.23 -17.07
N ILE A 181 -15.09 -1.16 -16.35
CA ILE A 181 -16.40 -1.59 -16.88
C ILE A 181 -16.79 -0.73 -18.10
N ALA A 182 -16.63 0.59 -18.03
CA ALA A 182 -16.92 1.46 -19.17
C ALA A 182 -16.02 1.19 -20.38
N LEU A 183 -14.74 0.86 -20.16
CA LEU A 183 -13.85 0.39 -21.22
C LEU A 183 -14.31 -0.96 -21.78
N ALA A 184 -14.73 -1.89 -20.94
CA ALA A 184 -15.27 -3.19 -21.36
C ALA A 184 -16.54 -3.02 -22.22
N GLU A 185 -17.43 -2.10 -21.87
CA GLU A 185 -18.59 -1.77 -22.71
C GLU A 185 -18.18 -1.23 -24.09
N ALA A 186 -17.15 -0.38 -24.14
CA ALA A 186 -16.60 0.09 -25.40
C ALA A 186 -15.98 -1.06 -26.20
N PHE A 187 -15.23 -1.95 -25.55
CA PHE A 187 -14.63 -3.13 -26.18
C PHE A 187 -15.68 -4.13 -26.67
N ALA A 188 -16.83 -4.25 -26.00
CA ALA A 188 -17.90 -5.13 -26.45
C ALA A 188 -18.53 -4.68 -27.78
N VAL A 189 -18.51 -3.36 -28.06
CA VAL A 189 -19.00 -2.81 -29.34
C VAL A 189 -17.88 -2.68 -30.40
N MET A 190 -16.62 -2.64 -29.97
CA MET A 190 -15.44 -2.71 -30.82
C MET A 190 -15.14 -4.18 -31.12
N THR A 191 -15.40 -4.66 -32.34
CA THR A 191 -15.18 -6.07 -32.72
C THR A 191 -13.89 -6.25 -33.53
N THR A 192 -12.90 -5.36 -33.31
CA THR A 192 -11.67 -5.26 -34.11
C THR A 192 -10.40 -5.42 -33.29
N LEU A 193 -10.51 -5.62 -31.97
CA LEU A 193 -9.36 -5.64 -31.07
C LEU A 193 -8.56 -6.94 -31.24
N GLU A 194 -7.24 -6.77 -31.32
CA GLU A 194 -6.22 -7.82 -31.40
C GLU A 194 -5.30 -7.79 -30.15
N GLU A 195 -5.11 -6.64 -29.49
CA GLU A 195 -4.27 -6.51 -28.30
C GLU A 195 -4.91 -5.61 -27.25
N ILE A 196 -5.04 -6.11 -26.03
CA ILE A 196 -5.47 -5.35 -24.85
C ILE A 196 -4.43 -5.52 -23.75
N ARG A 197 -3.86 -4.40 -23.30
CA ARG A 197 -2.89 -4.36 -22.20
C ARG A 197 -3.33 -3.36 -21.14
N LEU A 198 -3.65 -3.85 -19.96
CA LEU A 198 -4.14 -3.09 -18.81
C LEU A 198 -3.35 -3.37 -17.51
N PRO A 199 -2.01 -3.50 -17.53
CA PRO A 199 -1.29 -3.86 -16.32
C PRO A 199 -1.33 -2.74 -15.26
N GLN A 200 -1.24 -3.07 -13.97
CA GLN A 200 -1.12 -2.10 -12.88
C GLN A 200 -2.28 -1.09 -12.82
N ASN A 201 -3.51 -1.58 -12.84
CA ASN A 201 -4.71 -0.74 -12.82
C ASN A 201 -5.59 -0.91 -11.58
N GLY A 202 -5.27 -1.86 -10.71
CA GLY A 202 -6.12 -2.18 -9.55
C GLY A 202 -7.48 -2.75 -9.96
N ILE A 203 -7.58 -3.38 -11.13
CA ILE A 203 -8.83 -3.96 -11.65
C ILE A 203 -9.25 -5.12 -10.76
N ARG A 204 -10.50 -5.15 -10.30
CA ARG A 204 -11.04 -6.21 -9.44
C ARG A 204 -12.02 -7.12 -10.19
N GLN A 205 -12.45 -8.20 -9.55
CA GLN A 205 -13.25 -9.29 -10.11
C GLN A 205 -14.47 -8.83 -10.94
N PRO A 206 -15.32 -7.87 -10.48
CA PRO A 206 -16.48 -7.44 -11.27
C PRO A 206 -16.09 -6.83 -12.63
N ALA A 207 -14.98 -6.10 -12.68
CA ALA A 207 -14.46 -5.53 -13.91
C ALA A 207 -13.77 -6.57 -14.80
N ILE A 208 -13.10 -7.57 -14.22
CA ILE A 208 -12.57 -8.72 -14.98
C ILE A 208 -13.70 -9.48 -15.66
N ARG A 209 -14.82 -9.72 -14.96
CA ARG A 209 -16.03 -10.32 -15.54
C ARG A 209 -16.57 -9.51 -16.72
N ALA A 210 -16.59 -8.18 -16.59
CA ALA A 210 -17.00 -7.30 -17.69
C ALA A 210 -16.03 -7.39 -18.88
N LEU A 211 -14.72 -7.40 -18.63
CA LEU A 211 -13.70 -7.59 -19.66
C LEU A 211 -13.83 -8.94 -20.36
N ALA A 212 -14.04 -10.03 -19.61
CA ALA A 212 -14.26 -11.37 -20.18
C ALA A 212 -15.45 -11.36 -21.16
N LYS A 213 -16.59 -10.77 -20.76
CA LYS A 213 -17.76 -10.58 -21.64
C LYS A 213 -17.41 -9.80 -22.91
N ALA A 214 -16.57 -8.77 -22.79
CA ALA A 214 -16.12 -7.97 -23.93
C ALA A 214 -15.13 -8.71 -24.85
N PHE A 215 -14.27 -9.56 -24.30
CA PHE A 215 -13.32 -10.37 -25.07
C PHE A 215 -14.04 -11.35 -25.99
N LYS A 216 -15.19 -11.88 -25.57
CA LYS A 216 -16.04 -12.73 -26.41
C LYS A 216 -16.48 -12.05 -27.72
N ALA A 217 -16.62 -10.73 -27.73
CA ALA A 217 -16.93 -9.96 -28.94
C ALA A 217 -15.71 -9.75 -29.87
N ASN A 218 -14.50 -10.11 -29.41
CA ASN A 218 -13.23 -9.92 -30.10
C ASN A 218 -12.47 -11.25 -30.27
N PRO A 219 -12.92 -12.15 -31.17
CA PRO A 219 -12.30 -13.47 -31.36
C PRO A 219 -10.88 -13.42 -31.96
N HIS A 220 -10.45 -12.26 -32.45
CA HIS A 220 -9.11 -12.03 -33.01
C HIS A 220 -8.10 -11.53 -31.96
N LEU A 221 -8.46 -11.50 -30.67
CA LEU A 221 -7.51 -11.16 -29.61
C LEU A 221 -6.32 -12.12 -29.61
N ARG A 222 -5.14 -11.53 -29.67
CA ARG A 222 -3.81 -12.15 -29.64
C ARG A 222 -3.12 -11.90 -28.31
N ILE A 223 -3.32 -10.74 -27.70
CA ILE A 223 -2.66 -10.40 -26.43
C ILE A 223 -3.71 -9.93 -25.43
N ILE A 224 -3.77 -10.63 -24.30
CA ILE A 224 -4.47 -10.20 -23.09
C ILE A 224 -3.41 -10.07 -22.01
N ASP A 225 -3.22 -8.84 -21.53
CA ASP A 225 -2.29 -8.53 -20.47
C ASP A 225 -3.02 -7.72 -19.41
N ILE A 226 -3.26 -8.36 -18.27
CA ILE A 226 -3.88 -7.75 -17.09
C ILE A 226 -2.98 -7.91 -15.86
N ASN A 227 -1.66 -7.98 -16.07
CA ASN A 227 -0.67 -8.13 -15.00
C ASN A 227 -0.84 -7.10 -13.87
N ASP A 228 -0.57 -7.48 -12.61
CA ASP A 228 -0.64 -6.60 -11.44
C ASP A 228 -2.05 -5.96 -11.28
N ASN A 229 -3.06 -6.83 -11.19
CA ASN A 229 -4.47 -6.52 -10.95
C ASN A 229 -5.10 -7.58 -10.03
N PHE A 230 -6.27 -7.34 -9.46
CA PHE A 230 -6.93 -8.27 -8.53
C PHE A 230 -7.88 -9.21 -9.28
N CYS A 231 -7.32 -10.10 -10.10
CA CYS A 231 -8.10 -11.10 -10.84
C CYS A 231 -8.77 -12.11 -9.90
N GLY A 232 -8.02 -12.65 -8.94
CA GLY A 232 -8.51 -13.67 -8.01
C GLY A 232 -8.99 -14.95 -8.71
N GLU A 233 -9.57 -15.87 -7.93
CA GLU A 233 -10.09 -17.13 -8.48
C GLU A 233 -11.34 -16.93 -9.35
N GLU A 234 -12.26 -16.07 -8.92
CA GLU A 234 -13.50 -15.79 -9.68
C GLU A 234 -13.23 -15.13 -11.02
N GLY A 235 -12.35 -14.11 -11.06
CA GLY A 235 -11.97 -13.46 -12.31
C GLY A 235 -11.24 -14.41 -13.26
N ALA A 236 -10.40 -15.30 -12.72
CA ALA A 236 -9.76 -16.35 -13.51
C ALA A 236 -10.79 -17.33 -14.10
N MET A 237 -11.84 -17.68 -13.37
CA MET A 237 -12.94 -18.50 -13.89
C MET A 237 -13.72 -17.77 -14.99
N ASP A 238 -14.03 -16.48 -14.81
CA ASP A 238 -14.71 -15.67 -15.84
C ASP A 238 -13.88 -15.59 -17.13
N LEU A 239 -12.56 -15.43 -17.01
CA LEU A 239 -11.66 -15.48 -18.16
C LEU A 239 -11.64 -16.87 -18.80
N ALA A 240 -11.57 -17.93 -17.98
CA ALA A 240 -11.56 -19.31 -18.46
C ALA A 240 -12.77 -19.66 -19.33
N GLU A 241 -13.96 -19.13 -19.02
CA GLU A 241 -15.18 -19.35 -19.81
C GLU A 241 -15.07 -18.81 -21.24
N VAL A 242 -14.31 -17.74 -21.45
CA VAL A 242 -14.22 -17.08 -22.77
C VAL A 242 -12.99 -17.49 -23.56
N LEU A 243 -11.95 -18.01 -22.89
CA LEU A 243 -10.74 -18.49 -23.55
C LEU A 243 -11.05 -19.40 -24.74
N PRO A 244 -11.96 -20.41 -24.69
CA PRO A 244 -12.25 -21.29 -25.81
C PRO A 244 -12.62 -20.57 -27.12
N ASP A 245 -13.22 -19.38 -27.04
CA ASP A 245 -13.62 -18.58 -28.20
C ASP A 245 -12.45 -17.75 -28.79
N LEU A 246 -11.34 -17.59 -28.04
CA LEU A 246 -10.18 -16.78 -28.42
C LEU A 246 -9.10 -17.62 -29.10
N HIS A 247 -9.37 -18.08 -30.33
CA HIS A 247 -8.50 -19.01 -31.06
C HIS A 247 -7.17 -18.42 -31.56
N HIS A 248 -7.03 -17.09 -31.55
CA HIS A 248 -5.82 -16.38 -31.99
C HIS A 248 -4.91 -15.93 -30.84
N LEU A 249 -5.25 -16.30 -29.59
CA LEU A 249 -4.51 -15.85 -28.41
C LEU A 249 -3.07 -16.37 -28.43
N GLU A 250 -2.12 -15.44 -28.45
CA GLU A 250 -0.67 -15.66 -28.43
C GLU A 250 -0.09 -15.45 -27.04
N ILE A 251 -0.57 -14.44 -26.31
CA ILE A 251 -0.06 -14.07 -24.99
C ILE A 251 -1.22 -13.88 -24.02
N LEU A 252 -1.17 -14.62 -22.91
CA LEU A 252 -2.03 -14.43 -21.74
C LEU A 252 -1.15 -14.08 -20.54
N ASP A 253 -1.20 -12.82 -20.10
CA ASP A 253 -0.45 -12.35 -18.95
C ASP A 253 -1.39 -12.10 -17.76
N LEU A 254 -1.28 -13.00 -16.78
CA LEU A 254 -1.98 -12.97 -15.50
C LEU A 254 -0.95 -12.86 -14.36
N GLY A 255 0.22 -12.26 -14.59
CA GLY A 255 1.19 -12.11 -13.51
C GLY A 255 0.70 -11.16 -12.41
N ASP A 256 1.12 -11.36 -11.16
CA ASP A 256 0.72 -10.54 -9.99
C ASP A 256 -0.81 -10.36 -9.88
N CYS A 257 -1.58 -11.39 -10.23
CA CYS A 257 -3.04 -11.31 -10.35
C CYS A 257 -3.82 -11.85 -9.15
N VAL A 258 -3.11 -12.29 -8.10
CA VAL A 258 -3.67 -12.92 -6.89
C VAL A 258 -4.51 -14.16 -7.22
N CYS A 259 -4.16 -14.87 -8.30
CA CYS A 259 -4.79 -16.14 -8.67
C CYS A 259 -4.30 -17.26 -7.74
N LYS A 260 -5.21 -18.14 -7.31
CA LYS A 260 -4.89 -19.37 -6.57
C LYS A 260 -4.96 -20.58 -7.50
N ASP A 261 -4.56 -21.75 -6.99
CA ASP A 261 -4.59 -23.03 -7.71
C ASP A 261 -5.92 -23.31 -8.42
N SER A 262 -7.06 -23.03 -7.77
CA SER A 262 -8.41 -23.17 -8.33
C SER A 262 -8.61 -22.32 -9.59
N GLY A 263 -8.20 -21.05 -9.55
CA GLY A 263 -8.28 -20.12 -10.68
C GLY A 263 -7.36 -20.55 -11.82
N ILE A 264 -6.14 -20.98 -11.52
CA ILE A 264 -5.21 -21.47 -12.55
C ILE A 264 -5.72 -22.76 -13.20
N SER A 265 -6.25 -23.72 -12.42
CA SER A 265 -6.89 -24.92 -12.97
C SER A 265 -8.07 -24.58 -13.90
N ALA A 266 -8.87 -23.56 -13.55
CA ALA A 266 -9.92 -23.06 -14.42
C ALA A 266 -9.35 -22.51 -15.74
N ILE A 267 -8.31 -21.67 -15.69
CA ILE A 267 -7.62 -21.15 -16.88
C ILE A 267 -7.09 -22.30 -17.76
N LEU A 268 -6.43 -23.29 -17.18
CA LEU A 268 -5.96 -24.48 -17.90
C LEU A 268 -7.11 -25.24 -18.57
N SER A 269 -8.26 -25.34 -17.90
CA SER A 269 -9.46 -25.97 -18.44
C SER A 269 -10.09 -25.19 -19.59
N GLY A 270 -10.03 -23.85 -19.56
CA GLY A 270 -10.49 -22.97 -20.64
C GLY A 270 -9.54 -22.91 -21.84
N LEU A 271 -8.26 -23.24 -21.64
CA LEU A 271 -7.30 -23.37 -22.74
C LEU A 271 -7.50 -24.73 -23.44
N ASP A 272 -8.00 -24.73 -24.68
CA ASP A 272 -7.99 -25.95 -25.51
C ASP A 272 -6.54 -26.36 -25.88
N ARG A 273 -6.27 -27.67 -25.97
CA ARG A 273 -4.96 -28.25 -26.31
C ARG A 273 -4.59 -28.14 -27.80
N ARG A 274 -5.41 -27.48 -28.62
CA ARG A 274 -5.23 -27.28 -30.07
C ARG A 274 -4.80 -25.85 -30.43
N ARG A 275 -4.21 -25.12 -29.48
CA ARG A 275 -3.78 -23.73 -29.67
C ARG A 275 -2.39 -23.67 -30.29
N ASP A 276 -2.33 -23.73 -31.61
CA ASP A 276 -1.07 -23.69 -32.35
C ASP A 276 -0.39 -22.29 -32.34
N CYS A 277 -1.11 -21.25 -31.90
CA CYS A 277 -0.62 -19.87 -31.88
C CYS A 277 -0.29 -19.35 -30.47
N LEU A 278 -0.58 -20.09 -29.41
CA LEU A 278 -0.24 -19.66 -28.05
C LEU A 278 1.28 -19.68 -27.91
N GLN A 279 1.87 -18.59 -27.45
CA GLN A 279 3.32 -18.42 -27.35
C GLN A 279 3.76 -18.22 -25.91
N LYS A 280 3.00 -17.47 -25.10
CA LYS A 280 3.36 -17.16 -23.72
C LYS A 280 2.15 -17.17 -22.79
N VAL A 281 2.32 -17.79 -21.63
CA VAL A 281 1.40 -17.67 -20.50
C VAL A 281 2.20 -17.23 -19.28
N VAL A 282 1.81 -16.13 -18.64
CA VAL A 282 2.47 -15.62 -17.44
C VAL A 282 1.53 -15.76 -16.26
N ILE A 283 1.97 -16.54 -15.27
CA ILE A 283 1.30 -16.79 -13.99
C ILE A 283 2.26 -16.39 -12.84
N SER A 284 3.33 -15.66 -13.15
CA SER A 284 4.30 -15.18 -12.16
C SER A 284 3.64 -14.33 -11.07
N GLY A 285 4.13 -14.32 -9.83
CA GLY A 285 3.62 -13.38 -8.81
C GLY A 285 2.24 -13.69 -8.24
N ASN A 286 1.73 -14.92 -8.42
CA ASN A 286 0.42 -15.35 -7.92
C ASN A 286 0.56 -16.15 -6.61
N ASN A 287 -0.58 -16.60 -6.05
CA ASN A 287 -0.62 -17.44 -4.85
C ASN A 287 -0.76 -18.92 -5.24
N VAL A 288 0.10 -19.37 -6.16
CA VAL A 288 0.09 -20.74 -6.68
C VAL A 288 1.00 -21.63 -5.84
N THR A 289 0.52 -22.82 -5.49
CA THR A 289 1.24 -23.80 -4.66
C THR A 289 1.84 -24.95 -5.49
N PRO A 290 2.70 -25.80 -4.90
CA PRO A 290 3.19 -27.01 -5.57
C PRO A 290 2.11 -27.95 -6.10
N ALA A 291 0.89 -27.90 -5.55
CA ALA A 291 -0.18 -28.84 -5.89
C ALA A 291 -0.64 -28.75 -7.35
N ILE A 292 -0.69 -27.54 -7.93
CA ILE A 292 -1.15 -27.33 -9.31
C ILE A 292 -0.03 -27.42 -10.35
N ILE A 293 1.24 -27.36 -9.92
CA ILE A 293 2.38 -27.35 -10.84
C ILE A 293 2.46 -28.62 -11.70
N ASP A 294 2.01 -29.75 -11.16
CA ASP A 294 1.91 -30.99 -11.94
C ASP A 294 0.82 -30.94 -13.01
N GLU A 295 -0.26 -30.23 -12.75
CA GLU A 295 -1.31 -29.98 -13.74
C GLU A 295 -0.81 -29.04 -14.85
N ILE A 296 -0.13 -27.95 -14.48
CA ILE A 296 0.53 -27.03 -15.43
C ILE A 296 1.56 -27.80 -16.27
N GLY A 297 2.39 -28.61 -15.63
CA GLY A 297 3.38 -29.47 -16.27
C GLY A 297 2.75 -30.46 -17.23
N ALA A 298 1.73 -31.20 -16.79
CA ALA A 298 1.02 -32.17 -17.62
C ALA A 298 0.33 -31.52 -18.83
N PHE A 299 -0.15 -30.28 -18.67
CA PHE A 299 -0.79 -29.52 -19.73
C PHE A 299 0.24 -28.99 -20.74
N PHE A 300 1.23 -28.22 -20.30
CA PHE A 300 2.14 -27.48 -21.19
C PHE A 300 3.33 -28.31 -21.69
N ASN A 301 3.77 -29.36 -21.00
CA ASN A 301 4.79 -30.28 -21.54
C ASN A 301 4.20 -31.32 -22.51
N SER A 302 2.89 -31.33 -22.73
CA SER A 302 2.27 -32.24 -23.70
C SER A 302 2.74 -31.95 -25.14
N GLN A 303 2.73 -32.96 -26.02
CA GLN A 303 3.29 -32.84 -27.38
C GLN A 303 2.65 -31.76 -28.28
N GLY A 304 1.54 -31.15 -27.87
CA GLY A 304 0.92 -30.02 -28.56
C GLY A 304 1.24 -28.64 -27.97
N MET A 305 1.73 -28.55 -26.73
CA MET A 305 1.86 -27.28 -26.00
C MET A 305 3.30 -26.96 -25.58
N SER A 306 4.26 -27.84 -25.84
CA SER A 306 5.67 -27.68 -25.43
C SER A 306 6.39 -26.48 -26.07
N HIS A 307 5.75 -25.79 -27.01
CA HIS A 307 6.26 -24.57 -27.64
C HIS A 307 5.87 -23.29 -26.87
N VAL A 308 4.89 -23.38 -25.96
CA VAL A 308 4.37 -22.25 -25.18
C VAL A 308 5.30 -21.94 -24.01
N LYS A 309 5.86 -20.75 -23.92
CA LYS A 309 6.62 -20.33 -22.74
C LYS A 309 5.68 -20.05 -21.57
N VAL A 310 5.86 -20.75 -20.45
CA VAL A 310 5.04 -20.56 -19.25
C VAL A 310 5.94 -19.98 -18.17
N ASP A 311 5.58 -18.83 -17.63
CA ASP A 311 6.30 -18.21 -16.53
C ASP A 311 5.50 -18.41 -15.23
N VAL A 312 6.06 -19.17 -14.30
CA VAL A 312 5.49 -19.43 -12.97
C VAL A 312 6.38 -18.89 -11.85
N SER A 313 7.35 -18.02 -12.16
CA SER A 313 8.25 -17.42 -11.18
C SER A 313 7.51 -16.66 -10.07
N VAL A 314 8.15 -16.37 -8.94
CA VAL A 314 7.54 -15.53 -7.87
C VAL A 314 6.19 -16.08 -7.36
N ASN A 315 6.08 -17.40 -7.17
CA ASN A 315 4.90 -18.08 -6.58
C ASN A 315 5.33 -18.87 -5.34
N GLU A 316 4.38 -19.42 -4.58
CA GLU A 316 4.61 -20.03 -3.27
C GLU A 316 5.03 -21.51 -3.37
N PHE A 317 6.25 -21.81 -3.85
CA PHE A 317 6.73 -23.19 -4.00
C PHE A 317 7.48 -23.77 -2.79
N GLY A 318 8.11 -22.90 -1.99
CA GLY A 318 8.78 -23.28 -0.74
C GLY A 318 9.88 -24.33 -0.96
N GLU A 319 10.01 -25.27 -0.01
CA GLU A 319 11.04 -26.32 -0.06
C GLU A 319 10.97 -27.20 -1.32
N GLN A 320 9.81 -27.28 -1.96
CA GLN A 320 9.59 -28.09 -3.16
C GLN A 320 10.13 -27.43 -4.43
N PHE A 321 10.58 -26.16 -4.38
CA PHE A 321 11.05 -25.41 -5.55
C PHE A 321 12.09 -26.17 -6.39
N ASP A 322 13.16 -26.66 -5.77
CA ASP A 322 14.25 -27.33 -6.51
C ASP A 322 13.81 -28.66 -7.11
N SER A 323 12.98 -29.41 -6.36
CA SER A 323 12.39 -30.67 -6.83
C SER A 323 11.49 -30.44 -8.04
N LEU A 324 10.60 -29.44 -7.97
CA LEU A 324 9.70 -29.06 -9.05
C LEU A 324 10.48 -28.54 -10.27
N LYS A 325 11.44 -27.64 -10.07
CA LYS A 325 12.28 -27.08 -11.13
C LYS A 325 13.15 -28.13 -11.80
N ALA A 326 13.72 -29.07 -11.04
CA ALA A 326 14.48 -30.17 -11.62
C ALA A 326 13.60 -31.09 -12.47
N ARG A 327 12.35 -31.32 -12.04
CA ARG A 327 11.40 -32.21 -12.71
C ARG A 327 10.72 -31.57 -13.93
N LEU A 328 10.37 -30.29 -13.87
CA LEU A 328 9.51 -29.61 -14.85
C LEU A 328 10.15 -28.38 -15.51
N GLY A 329 11.20 -27.81 -14.90
CA GLY A 329 11.90 -26.61 -15.40
C GLY A 329 12.91 -26.85 -16.51
N GLN A 330 13.10 -28.10 -16.96
CA GLN A 330 13.92 -28.43 -18.14
C GLN A 330 13.14 -28.27 -19.47
N GLY A 331 11.84 -27.93 -19.40
CA GLY A 331 10.95 -27.77 -20.54
C GLY A 331 10.68 -26.31 -20.88
N ASN A 332 9.41 -26.02 -21.17
CA ASN A 332 8.92 -24.69 -21.54
C ASN A 332 8.36 -23.90 -20.34
N ILE A 333 8.55 -24.39 -19.12
CA ILE A 333 8.09 -23.77 -17.87
C ILE A 333 9.30 -23.14 -17.16
N ASP A 334 9.22 -21.83 -16.95
CA ASP A 334 10.20 -21.03 -16.25
C ASP A 334 9.77 -20.80 -14.80
N PHE A 335 10.58 -21.30 -13.87
CA PHE A 335 10.40 -21.13 -12.43
C PHE A 335 11.14 -19.90 -11.89
N GLY A 336 11.90 -19.18 -12.72
CA GLY A 336 12.79 -18.13 -12.26
C GLY A 336 14.00 -18.67 -11.48
N ARG A 337 14.65 -17.80 -10.70
CA ARG A 337 15.80 -18.15 -9.85
C ARG A 337 15.34 -18.55 -8.45
N ARG A 338 16.07 -19.48 -7.82
CA ARG A 338 15.86 -19.79 -6.40
C ARG A 338 16.16 -18.52 -5.61
N GLY A 339 15.21 -18.04 -4.80
CA GLY A 339 15.24 -16.68 -4.22
C GLY A 339 14.13 -15.76 -4.71
N ASP A 340 13.57 -16.02 -5.90
CA ASP A 340 12.38 -15.33 -6.40
C ASP A 340 11.12 -15.78 -5.62
N ASP A 341 11.12 -16.99 -5.03
CA ASP A 341 10.11 -17.47 -4.06
C ASP A 341 10.49 -17.26 -2.58
N GLN A 342 11.79 -17.17 -2.24
CA GLN A 342 12.28 -17.02 -0.86
C GLN A 342 12.07 -15.61 -0.28
N LEU A 343 11.44 -14.71 -1.03
CA LEU A 343 10.88 -13.50 -0.43
C LEU A 343 9.69 -13.79 0.50
N LEU A 344 9.17 -15.03 0.48
CA LEU A 344 8.00 -15.49 1.23
C LEU A 344 8.22 -16.68 2.19
N SER A 345 9.40 -17.32 2.29
CA SER A 345 9.62 -18.41 3.26
C SER A 345 10.94 -18.29 4.06
N SER A 346 10.76 -18.00 5.36
CA SER A 346 11.56 -18.25 6.58
C SER A 346 13.09 -18.02 6.66
N ASP A 347 13.41 -17.31 7.75
CA ASP A 347 14.55 -17.31 8.67
C ASP A 347 15.81 -18.19 8.44
N GLU A 348 16.94 -17.52 8.72
CA GLU A 348 18.27 -17.97 9.20
C GLU A 348 19.34 -18.61 8.28
N GLU A 349 20.51 -17.95 8.35
CA GLU A 349 21.91 -18.35 8.07
C GLU A 349 22.52 -18.35 6.64
N GLU A 350 23.23 -17.22 6.41
CA GLU A 350 24.59 -17.06 5.86
C GLU A 350 24.97 -17.44 4.40
N GLU A 351 25.20 -16.37 3.62
CA GLU A 351 26.45 -16.04 2.91
C GLU A 351 27.25 -17.16 2.19
N GLN A 352 27.24 -17.13 0.84
CA GLN A 352 28.40 -16.77 -0.01
C GLN A 352 28.19 -17.21 -1.47
N GLY A 353 28.50 -16.30 -2.41
CA GLY A 353 28.80 -16.66 -3.80
C GLY A 353 28.08 -15.82 -4.85
N ALA A 354 28.55 -14.60 -5.05
CA ALA A 354 28.34 -13.88 -6.31
C ALA A 354 29.13 -14.60 -7.42
N GLU A 355 28.50 -14.85 -8.57
CA GLU A 355 29.05 -14.54 -9.90
C GLU A 355 28.09 -14.95 -11.04
N ASP A 356 28.01 -14.04 -12.02
CA ASP A 356 27.55 -14.20 -13.41
C ASP A 356 26.09 -14.55 -13.74
N ALA A 357 25.34 -13.51 -14.14
CA ALA A 357 24.87 -13.39 -15.53
C ALA A 357 24.37 -11.96 -15.78
N SER A 358 25.27 -11.12 -16.29
CA SER A 358 24.92 -9.95 -17.08
C SER A 358 24.56 -10.41 -18.49
N MET A 359 23.43 -9.92 -19.01
CA MET A 359 23.19 -9.49 -20.38
C MET A 359 21.68 -9.55 -20.70
N GLU A 360 21.20 -8.44 -21.28
CA GLU A 360 19.84 -8.14 -21.75
C GLU A 360 18.83 -7.60 -20.73
N GLU A 361 19.18 -6.49 -20.07
CA GLU A 361 18.16 -5.55 -19.54
C GLU A 361 18.71 -4.10 -19.49
N ASP A 362 19.21 -3.62 -20.62
CA ASP A 362 19.64 -2.21 -20.79
C ASP A 362 18.95 -1.61 -22.01
N ALA A 363 17.72 -1.14 -21.81
CA ALA A 363 17.10 -0.01 -22.50
C ALA A 363 15.62 0.06 -22.11
N LEU A 364 15.29 0.69 -20.97
CA LEU A 364 13.97 1.28 -20.64
C LEU A 364 13.93 1.65 -19.14
N ASN A 365 14.84 2.49 -18.66
CA ASN A 365 14.68 3.15 -17.37
C ASN A 365 15.61 4.35 -17.27
N THR A 366 15.21 5.46 -17.85
CA THR A 366 15.85 6.77 -17.62
C THR A 366 14.94 7.86 -18.13
N SER A 367 13.83 8.11 -17.43
CA SER A 367 13.09 9.39 -17.39
C SER A 367 11.77 9.27 -16.62
N VAL A 368 11.81 8.87 -15.34
CA VAL A 368 10.61 8.87 -14.45
C VAL A 368 10.79 9.75 -13.20
N ASP A 369 12.01 10.23 -12.92
CA ASP A 369 12.25 11.07 -11.75
C ASP A 369 12.37 12.54 -12.16
N THR A 370 11.24 13.20 -12.44
CA THR A 370 10.95 14.59 -12.03
C THR A 370 9.52 14.91 -12.48
N ILE A 371 8.73 15.57 -11.63
CA ILE A 371 7.33 16.03 -11.85
C ILE A 371 6.28 15.08 -11.27
N ILE A 372 6.42 14.84 -9.97
CA ILE A 372 5.26 14.79 -9.06
C ILE A 372 5.23 16.02 -8.14
N ASP A 373 6.26 16.86 -8.18
CA ASP A 373 6.35 18.02 -7.32
C ASP A 373 5.82 19.29 -8.00
N ARG A 374 4.52 19.59 -7.81
CA ARG A 374 3.98 20.96 -7.58
C ARG A 374 2.45 21.14 -7.67
N THR A 375 1.65 20.12 -7.94
CA THR A 375 0.18 20.31 -7.92
C THR A 375 -0.63 19.12 -7.40
N ARG A 376 -0.50 18.87 -6.09
CA ARG A 376 -1.61 18.57 -5.17
C ARG A 376 -1.06 18.61 -3.75
N ARG A 377 -0.76 19.83 -3.28
CA ARG A 377 -0.87 20.11 -1.85
C ARG A 377 -2.36 20.00 -1.53
N THR A 378 -2.80 18.80 -1.17
CA THR A 378 -4.05 18.64 -0.43
C THR A 378 -3.96 19.50 0.83
N SER A 379 -5.09 19.93 1.37
CA SER A 379 -5.12 20.62 2.67
C SER A 379 -4.38 19.84 3.76
N THR A 380 -4.23 18.52 3.62
CA THR A 380 -3.44 17.61 4.46
C THR A 380 -1.92 17.77 4.29
N ASP A 381 -1.37 17.82 3.07
CA ASP A 381 0.09 18.04 2.87
C ASP A 381 0.52 19.46 3.26
N ARG A 382 -0.36 20.46 3.07
CA ARG A 382 -0.15 21.83 3.56
C ARG A 382 -0.21 21.92 5.09
N MET A 383 -1.13 21.18 5.71
CA MET A 383 -1.22 21.07 7.17
C MET A 383 0.00 20.31 7.73
N LEU A 384 0.58 19.41 6.95
CA LEU A 384 1.78 18.67 7.34
C LEU A 384 3.05 19.48 7.31
N GLU A 385 3.25 20.24 6.24
CA GLU A 385 4.26 21.29 6.23
C GLU A 385 3.98 22.27 7.38
N GLU A 386 2.75 22.76 7.60
CA GLU A 386 2.43 23.72 8.68
C GLU A 386 2.59 23.19 10.12
N ILE A 387 2.32 21.91 10.37
CA ILE A 387 2.53 21.27 11.70
C ILE A 387 4.03 21.08 11.96
N VAL A 388 4.83 20.82 10.92
CA VAL A 388 6.29 20.65 11.02
C VAL A 388 7.04 22.00 10.96
N THR A 389 6.48 23.05 10.33
CA THR A 389 7.16 24.34 10.06
C THR A 389 6.74 25.51 10.94
N LYS A 390 5.83 25.36 11.92
CA LYS A 390 5.50 26.46 12.87
C LYS A 390 6.63 26.74 13.87
N GLY A 391 7.66 27.40 13.37
CA GLY A 391 8.73 28.10 14.07
C GLY A 391 9.49 28.95 13.05
N PHE A 392 9.39 30.27 13.18
CA PHE A 392 10.05 31.34 12.40
C PHE A 392 9.31 31.83 11.14
N GLY A 393 8.71 33.01 11.28
CA GLY A 393 8.09 33.76 10.19
C GLY A 393 9.12 34.30 9.20
N CYS A 394 8.80 34.19 7.90
CA CYS A 394 9.56 34.78 6.81
C CYS A 394 9.28 36.29 6.74
N ILE A 395 10.24 37.11 7.19
CA ILE A 395 10.29 38.55 6.90
C ILE A 395 11.06 38.72 5.60
N LYS A 396 10.46 39.37 4.60
CA LYS A 396 11.19 39.84 3.40
C LYS A 396 12.20 40.91 3.81
N LEU A 397 13.48 40.72 3.48
CA LEU A 397 14.53 41.73 3.70
C LEU A 397 14.80 42.55 2.41
N PRO A 398 15.13 43.85 2.54
CA PRO A 398 15.33 44.80 1.43
C PRO A 398 16.77 44.82 0.89
N ASP A 399 16.97 45.50 -0.25
CA ASP A 399 18.18 45.61 -1.10
C ASP A 399 19.47 46.21 -0.47
N ARG A 400 19.85 45.86 0.76
CA ARG A 400 21.22 46.12 1.29
C ARG A 400 21.72 44.99 2.20
N PRO A 401 23.04 44.69 2.20
CA PRO A 401 23.58 43.57 2.94
C PRO A 401 23.54 43.83 4.46
N PRO A 402 23.03 42.89 5.28
CA PRO A 402 23.10 42.96 6.74
C PRO A 402 24.42 42.34 7.27
N PRO A 403 24.78 42.56 8.56
CA PRO A 403 26.01 42.06 9.18
C PRO A 403 25.96 40.51 9.41
N PRO A 404 27.10 39.84 9.74
CA PRO A 404 27.21 38.39 9.60
C PRO A 404 26.31 37.65 10.59
N VAL A 405 25.42 36.82 10.05
CA VAL A 405 24.48 35.96 10.79
C VAL A 405 25.21 34.67 11.18
N GLU A 406 25.03 34.21 12.42
CA GLU A 406 25.41 32.87 12.88
C GLU A 406 24.73 31.81 11.99
N MET A 407 25.42 31.28 10.98
CA MET A 407 24.85 30.31 10.06
C MET A 407 24.85 28.91 10.68
N THR A 408 23.80 28.58 11.44
CA THR A 408 23.54 27.21 11.95
C THR A 408 22.89 26.30 10.92
N VAL A 409 22.23 26.88 9.91
CA VAL A 409 21.58 26.16 8.80
C VAL A 409 22.27 26.56 7.50
N VAL A 410 22.83 25.58 6.80
CA VAL A 410 23.36 25.72 5.44
C VAL A 410 22.35 25.11 4.48
N SER A 411 21.73 25.96 3.67
CA SER A 411 20.65 25.54 2.76
C SER A 411 20.95 25.90 1.32
N PHE A 412 20.70 24.92 0.45
CA PHE A 412 20.71 25.02 -1.01
C PHE A 412 19.32 24.71 -1.59
N LEU A 413 18.24 24.85 -0.80
CA LEU A 413 16.88 24.51 -1.20
C LEU A 413 16.49 25.11 -2.55
N ASP A 414 15.99 24.25 -3.45
CA ASP A 414 15.42 24.61 -4.76
C ASP A 414 16.34 25.44 -5.67
N GLN A 415 17.65 25.40 -5.44
CA GLN A 415 18.62 26.10 -6.30
C GLN A 415 18.83 25.41 -7.65
N SER A 416 18.28 24.20 -7.84
CA SER A 416 18.38 23.43 -9.08
C SER A 416 19.82 23.19 -9.53
N LEU A 417 20.74 23.03 -8.56
CA LEU A 417 22.15 22.75 -8.82
C LEU A 417 22.32 21.34 -9.35
N LYS A 418 23.11 21.20 -10.43
CA LYS A 418 23.56 19.91 -10.95
C LYS A 418 24.98 19.66 -10.46
N LEU A 419 25.08 18.96 -9.34
CA LEU A 419 26.32 18.65 -8.65
C LEU A 419 26.85 17.32 -9.18
N ASP A 420 27.55 17.34 -10.31
CA ASP A 420 28.02 16.14 -11.03
C ASP A 420 29.47 15.81 -10.65
N ASP A 421 30.31 16.83 -10.62
CA ASP A 421 31.75 16.76 -10.43
C ASP A 421 32.25 17.68 -9.31
N LYS A 422 33.55 17.61 -9.02
CA LYS A 422 34.19 18.45 -8.01
C LYS A 422 34.04 19.97 -8.27
N LEU A 423 34.03 20.41 -9.52
CA LEU A 423 33.93 21.83 -9.86
C LEU A 423 32.51 22.36 -9.60
N SER A 424 31.50 21.56 -9.95
CA SER A 424 30.10 21.86 -9.70
C SER A 424 29.75 21.87 -8.20
N ALA A 425 30.46 21.07 -7.39
CA ALA A 425 30.32 21.04 -5.93
C ALA A 425 30.96 22.23 -5.20
N GLU A 426 31.81 23.02 -5.87
CA GLU A 426 32.57 24.12 -5.28
C GLU A 426 31.72 25.15 -4.48
N PRO A 427 30.50 25.54 -4.91
CA PRO A 427 29.63 26.41 -4.12
C PRO A 427 29.28 25.81 -2.75
N VAL A 428 28.99 24.50 -2.70
CA VAL A 428 28.69 23.77 -1.46
C VAL A 428 29.95 23.64 -0.60
N LEU A 429 31.07 23.22 -1.21
CA LEU A 429 32.35 23.04 -0.53
C LEU A 429 32.87 24.33 0.10
N ARG A 430 32.72 25.47 -0.59
CA ARG A 430 33.14 26.77 -0.06
C ARG A 430 32.39 27.13 1.22
N VAL A 431 31.08 26.86 1.25
CA VAL A 431 30.25 27.15 2.42
C VAL A 431 30.58 26.20 3.57
N LEU A 432 30.69 24.89 3.31
CA LEU A 432 31.05 23.91 4.34
C LEU A 432 32.44 24.20 4.94
N ASN A 433 33.47 24.31 4.09
CA ASN A 433 34.84 24.57 4.54
C ASN A 433 35.02 25.97 5.19
N GLY A 434 34.20 26.94 4.77
CA GLY A 434 34.19 28.29 5.34
C GLY A 434 33.48 28.38 6.70
N SER A 435 32.60 27.44 7.02
CA SER A 435 31.70 27.47 8.19
C SER A 435 32.15 26.50 9.29
N LYS A 436 33.43 26.57 9.68
CA LYS A 436 34.03 25.65 10.67
C LYS A 436 33.21 25.56 11.96
N ASN A 437 32.74 24.35 12.28
CA ASN A 437 31.98 24.01 13.50
C ASN A 437 30.65 24.75 13.69
N LEU A 438 30.00 25.20 12.61
CA LEU A 438 28.72 25.91 12.66
C LEU A 438 27.57 25.20 11.92
N VAL A 439 27.84 24.15 11.14
CA VAL A 439 26.85 23.55 10.23
C VAL A 439 26.02 22.50 10.97
N LYS A 440 24.99 22.94 11.70
CA LYS A 440 24.06 22.03 12.39
C LYS A 440 23.05 21.38 11.45
N THR A 441 22.70 22.04 10.36
CA THR A 441 21.76 21.52 9.35
C THR A 441 22.34 21.72 7.97
N LEU A 442 22.37 20.65 7.19
CA LEU A 442 22.66 20.70 5.77
C LEU A 442 21.41 20.34 4.97
N GLU A 443 20.93 21.29 4.18
CA GLU A 443 19.79 21.12 3.30
C GLU A 443 20.22 21.21 1.83
N LEU A 444 19.99 20.11 1.12
CA LEU A 444 20.32 19.96 -0.31
C LEU A 444 19.10 19.70 -1.19
N ARG A 445 17.89 19.78 -0.63
CA ARG A 445 16.63 19.50 -1.34
C ARG A 445 16.47 20.30 -2.63
N GLY A 446 15.97 19.66 -3.69
CA GLY A 446 15.74 20.30 -5.00
C GLY A 446 17.01 20.52 -5.83
N ASN A 447 18.05 19.70 -5.60
CA ASN A 447 19.30 19.70 -6.36
C ASN A 447 19.68 18.26 -6.72
N THR A 448 20.46 18.06 -7.78
CA THR A 448 20.89 16.72 -8.19
C THR A 448 22.34 16.46 -7.77
N LEU A 449 22.61 15.33 -7.14
CA LEU A 449 23.92 14.93 -6.62
C LEU A 449 24.44 13.68 -7.34
N GLY A 450 25.61 13.80 -7.97
CA GLY A 450 26.35 12.72 -8.62
C GLY A 450 27.47 12.17 -7.75
N ILE A 451 28.11 11.09 -8.19
CA ILE A 451 29.11 10.37 -7.40
C ILE A 451 30.27 11.28 -6.97
N GLU A 452 30.96 11.92 -7.91
CA GLU A 452 32.17 12.70 -7.59
C GLU A 452 31.86 13.88 -6.67
N ALA A 453 30.78 14.61 -6.95
CA ALA A 453 30.31 15.70 -6.10
C ALA A 453 29.92 15.20 -4.70
N GLY A 454 29.23 14.06 -4.61
CA GLY A 454 28.83 13.43 -3.36
C GLY A 454 30.03 13.05 -2.50
N LEU A 455 31.09 12.49 -3.10
CA LEU A 455 32.32 12.14 -2.42
C LEU A 455 33.03 13.36 -1.84
N VAL A 456 33.18 14.44 -2.61
CA VAL A 456 33.88 15.64 -2.11
C VAL A 456 33.06 16.39 -1.06
N ILE A 457 31.72 16.36 -1.15
CA ILE A 457 30.84 16.90 -0.11
C ILE A 457 30.94 16.04 1.16
N ALA A 458 30.99 14.71 1.04
CA ALA A 458 31.22 13.81 2.17
C ALA A 458 32.56 14.10 2.87
N ASP A 459 33.65 14.31 2.11
CA ASP A 459 34.96 14.68 2.68
C ASP A 459 34.90 16.00 3.48
N ALA A 460 34.11 16.98 3.01
CA ALA A 460 33.90 18.23 3.74
C ALA A 460 33.12 17.98 5.05
N LEU A 461 32.09 17.12 5.01
CA LEU A 461 31.24 16.80 6.16
C LEU A 461 31.98 16.14 7.33
N ILE A 462 33.11 15.47 7.08
CA ILE A 462 33.96 14.89 8.15
C ILE A 462 34.38 15.96 9.19
N HIS A 463 34.46 17.22 8.79
CA HIS A 463 34.88 18.33 9.66
C HIS A 463 33.74 18.98 10.44
N HIS A 464 32.52 18.40 10.40
CA HIS A 464 31.31 18.96 11.02
C HIS A 464 30.68 18.00 12.06
N PRO A 465 31.32 17.79 13.24
CA PRO A 465 30.77 16.98 14.33
C PRO A 465 29.47 17.54 14.92
N GLU A 466 29.19 18.82 14.71
CA GLU A 466 27.98 19.53 15.16
C GLU A 466 26.74 19.25 14.30
N LEU A 467 26.88 18.51 13.20
CA LEU A 467 25.78 18.21 12.29
C LEU A 467 24.70 17.38 13.01
N GLU A 468 23.48 17.88 13.00
CA GLU A 468 22.32 17.26 13.66
C GLU A 468 21.21 16.92 12.65
N ARG A 469 21.14 17.59 11.51
CA ARG A 469 20.02 17.44 10.55
C ARG A 469 20.50 17.40 9.10
N CYS A 470 20.05 16.39 8.38
CA CYS A 470 20.36 16.15 6.97
C CYS A 470 19.06 16.14 6.17
N LEU A 471 18.79 17.23 5.44
CA LEU A 471 17.59 17.40 4.63
C LEU A 471 17.93 17.16 3.16
N TRP A 472 17.85 15.90 2.76
CA TRP A 472 18.42 15.33 1.54
C TRP A 472 17.35 14.63 0.69
N SER A 473 16.15 15.20 0.65
CA SER A 473 15.11 14.72 -0.25
C SER A 473 15.37 15.16 -1.71
N ASP A 474 14.92 14.36 -2.68
CA ASP A 474 15.03 14.66 -4.11
C ASP A 474 16.45 15.06 -4.55
N LEU A 475 17.44 14.24 -4.18
CA LEU A 475 18.86 14.41 -4.52
C LEU A 475 19.30 13.68 -5.78
N PHE A 476 18.60 12.62 -6.17
CA PHE A 476 19.06 11.74 -7.26
C PHE A 476 18.21 11.83 -8.52
N THR A 477 17.45 12.92 -8.65
CA THR A 477 16.65 13.26 -9.82
C THR A 477 17.47 13.15 -11.10
N GLY A 478 17.11 12.22 -12.00
CA GLY A 478 17.81 12.01 -13.27
C GLY A 478 19.17 11.30 -13.15
N ARG A 479 19.52 10.72 -11.99
CA ARG A 479 20.69 9.83 -11.82
C ARG A 479 20.29 8.37 -12.01
N LEU A 480 21.26 7.54 -12.36
CA LEU A 480 21.05 6.10 -12.42
C LEU A 480 20.98 5.51 -11.01
N LYS A 481 20.14 4.49 -10.82
CA LYS A 481 19.91 3.83 -9.52
C LYS A 481 21.20 3.30 -8.89
N ASN A 482 22.17 2.86 -9.69
CA ASN A 482 23.47 2.35 -9.23
C ASN A 482 24.46 3.45 -8.79
N GLU A 483 24.21 4.72 -9.13
CA GLU A 483 25.03 5.85 -8.68
C GLU A 483 24.69 6.27 -7.23
N ILE A 484 23.51 5.90 -6.75
CA ILE A 484 22.99 6.33 -5.46
C ILE A 484 23.70 5.66 -4.26
N PRO A 485 23.89 4.32 -4.24
CA PRO A 485 24.52 3.65 -3.09
C PRO A 485 25.92 4.18 -2.76
N PRO A 486 26.85 4.41 -3.71
CA PRO A 486 28.16 4.99 -3.41
C PRO A 486 28.08 6.34 -2.70
N VAL A 487 27.14 7.20 -3.10
CA VAL A 487 26.93 8.52 -2.49
C VAL A 487 26.37 8.39 -1.07
N LEU A 488 25.34 7.57 -0.88
CA LEU A 488 24.75 7.33 0.45
C LEU A 488 25.77 6.71 1.42
N ILE A 489 26.58 5.75 0.96
CA ILE A 489 27.67 5.16 1.75
C ILE A 489 28.69 6.22 2.14
N ALA A 490 29.11 7.08 1.21
CA ALA A 490 30.09 8.12 1.48
C ALA A 490 29.58 9.16 2.49
N LEU A 491 28.35 9.66 2.29
CA LEU A 491 27.71 10.59 3.22
C LEU A 491 27.51 9.95 4.60
N GLY A 492 27.05 8.69 4.64
CA GLY A 492 26.93 7.90 5.86
C GLY A 492 28.25 7.79 6.62
N ASN A 493 29.32 7.38 5.93
CA ASN A 493 30.65 7.23 6.50
C ASN A 493 31.25 8.56 6.99
N ALA A 494 30.97 9.67 6.29
CA ALA A 494 31.38 10.99 6.73
C ALA A 494 30.69 11.41 8.03
N MET A 495 29.38 11.13 8.18
CA MET A 495 28.66 11.36 9.44
C MET A 495 29.20 10.50 10.58
N ILE A 496 29.56 9.24 10.30
CA ILE A 496 30.19 8.35 11.29
C ILE A 496 31.56 8.88 11.72
N THR A 497 32.39 9.27 10.75
CA THR A 497 33.78 9.69 10.99
C THR A 497 33.86 11.06 11.68
N SER A 498 32.96 11.98 11.35
CA SER A 498 32.82 13.24 12.09
C SER A 498 32.35 13.05 13.53
N GLY A 499 31.71 11.92 13.85
CA GLY A 499 31.06 11.72 15.16
C GLY A 499 29.78 12.55 15.31
N ALA A 500 29.19 12.96 14.19
CA ALA A 500 27.94 13.72 14.16
C ALA A 500 26.80 12.95 14.85
N LYS A 501 25.96 13.67 15.60
CA LYS A 501 24.81 13.09 16.31
C LYS A 501 23.54 13.46 15.56
N ILE A 502 23.19 12.63 14.58
CA ILE A 502 22.08 12.91 13.68
C ILE A 502 20.76 12.72 14.43
N ARG A 503 19.90 13.73 14.35
CA ARG A 503 18.55 13.78 14.92
C ARG A 503 17.47 13.67 13.85
N GLU A 504 17.73 14.21 12.66
CA GLU A 504 16.82 14.12 11.51
C GLU A 504 17.59 13.73 10.25
N LEU A 505 17.12 12.68 9.58
CA LEU A 505 17.54 12.29 8.25
C LEU A 505 16.31 12.23 7.34
N ASP A 506 16.28 13.11 6.35
CA ASP A 506 15.27 13.10 5.29
C ASP A 506 15.92 12.67 3.98
N LEU A 507 15.54 11.49 3.51
CA LEU A 507 15.95 10.92 2.23
C LEU A 507 14.73 10.65 1.34
N SER A 508 13.64 11.39 1.52
CA SER A 508 12.44 11.20 0.72
C SER A 508 12.69 11.50 -0.77
N ASP A 509 11.90 10.91 -1.66
CA ASP A 509 11.90 11.22 -3.10
C ASP A 509 13.24 10.96 -3.80
N ASN A 510 13.98 9.93 -3.37
CA ASN A 510 15.29 9.58 -3.94
C ASN A 510 15.28 8.30 -4.78
N ALA A 511 14.14 7.60 -4.90
CA ALA A 511 13.94 6.42 -5.74
C ALA A 511 15.05 5.33 -5.66
N PHE A 512 15.76 5.24 -4.52
CA PHE A 512 16.98 4.43 -4.43
C PHE A 512 16.74 2.91 -4.31
N GLY A 513 15.49 2.50 -4.09
CA GLY A 513 15.06 1.11 -4.03
C GLY A 513 15.72 0.27 -2.94
N PRO A 514 15.68 -1.08 -3.05
CA PRO A 514 16.30 -1.97 -2.06
C PRO A 514 17.81 -1.75 -1.90
N ILE A 515 18.53 -1.54 -3.00
CA ILE A 515 20.00 -1.39 -2.97
C ILE A 515 20.46 -0.13 -2.21
N GLY A 516 19.67 0.94 -2.23
CA GLY A 516 19.97 2.12 -1.43
C GLY A 516 19.57 1.94 0.05
N ALA A 517 18.61 1.06 0.36
CA ALA A 517 18.34 0.68 1.74
C ALA A 517 19.53 -0.05 2.36
N ASP A 518 20.16 -0.96 1.61
CA ASP A 518 21.39 -1.64 2.01
C ASP A 518 22.55 -0.65 2.25
N ALA A 519 22.64 0.38 1.40
CA ALA A 519 23.65 1.45 1.53
C ALA A 519 23.54 2.22 2.87
N LEU A 520 22.35 2.30 3.45
CA LEU A 520 22.12 2.99 4.72
C LEU A 520 22.45 2.14 5.95
N LYS A 521 22.63 0.81 5.80
CA LYS A 521 22.86 -0.13 6.91
C LYS A 521 23.97 0.34 7.86
N ASN A 522 25.14 0.64 7.31
CA ASN A 522 26.32 1.01 8.10
C ASN A 522 26.09 2.28 8.92
N PHE A 523 25.38 3.27 8.36
CA PHE A 523 25.03 4.49 9.06
C PHE A 523 23.98 4.24 10.14
N LEU A 524 22.87 3.58 9.79
CA LEU A 524 21.78 3.33 10.73
C LEU A 524 22.23 2.50 11.93
N GLU A 525 23.18 1.59 11.75
CA GLU A 525 23.73 0.78 12.84
C GLU A 525 24.89 1.44 13.63
N SER A 526 25.20 2.70 13.34
CA SER A 526 26.34 3.42 13.94
C SER A 526 25.93 4.32 15.12
N PRO A 527 26.90 4.74 15.97
CA PRO A 527 26.64 5.70 17.05
C PRO A 527 26.06 7.03 16.58
N SER A 528 26.32 7.44 15.34
CA SER A 528 25.79 8.68 14.76
C SER A 528 24.27 8.65 14.57
N ALA A 529 23.69 7.46 14.43
CA ALA A 529 22.24 7.26 14.33
C ALA A 529 21.56 7.05 15.69
N TYR A 530 22.29 6.86 16.80
CA TYR A 530 21.67 6.61 18.10
C TYR A 530 20.84 7.78 18.63
N THR A 531 21.06 8.99 18.12
CA THR A 531 20.26 10.17 18.48
C THR A 531 19.12 10.45 17.50
N LEU A 532 18.87 9.56 16.54
CA LEU A 532 17.88 9.78 15.49
C LEU A 532 16.47 9.83 16.09
N GLU A 533 15.80 10.96 15.85
CA GLU A 533 14.43 11.22 16.27
C GLU A 533 13.46 11.22 15.09
N THR A 534 13.94 11.57 13.89
CA THR A 534 13.14 11.63 12.66
C THR A 534 13.85 10.95 11.51
N LEU A 535 13.17 9.97 10.90
CA LEU A 535 13.61 9.29 9.69
C LEU A 535 12.50 9.37 8.65
N LYS A 536 12.81 10.01 7.52
CA LYS A 536 11.88 10.15 6.39
C LYS A 536 12.46 9.47 5.16
N LEU A 537 11.70 8.54 4.64
CA LEU A 537 12.03 7.67 3.52
C LEU A 537 10.87 7.60 2.52
N ASN A 538 10.01 8.62 2.44
CA ASN A 538 8.87 8.60 1.52
C ASN A 538 9.34 8.44 0.08
N ASN A 539 8.57 7.70 -0.73
CA ASN A 539 8.73 7.65 -2.19
C ASN A 539 10.15 7.25 -2.64
N ASN A 540 10.70 6.20 -2.04
CA ASN A 540 12.01 5.64 -2.39
C ASN A 540 11.94 4.30 -3.12
N GLY A 541 10.74 3.74 -3.33
CA GLY A 541 10.56 2.46 -3.99
C GLY A 541 11.23 1.30 -3.23
N LEU A 542 11.25 1.36 -1.90
CA LEU A 542 12.02 0.41 -1.07
C LEU A 542 11.69 -1.05 -1.35
N GLY A 543 10.43 -1.41 -1.60
CA GLY A 543 10.00 -2.79 -1.75
C GLY A 543 10.49 -3.65 -0.59
N VAL A 544 11.17 -4.75 -0.95
CA VAL A 544 11.82 -5.67 -0.01
C VAL A 544 12.90 -5.01 0.87
N GLY A 545 13.47 -3.88 0.44
CA GLY A 545 14.41 -3.07 1.22
C GLY A 545 13.80 -2.48 2.50
N GLY A 546 12.47 -2.45 2.61
CA GLY A 546 11.79 -2.14 3.88
C GLY A 546 12.21 -3.07 5.03
N LYS A 547 12.43 -4.37 4.73
CA LYS A 547 12.95 -5.34 5.71
C LYS A 547 14.35 -4.95 6.19
N GLN A 548 15.21 -4.49 5.28
CA GLN A 548 16.56 -4.06 5.63
C GLN A 548 16.56 -2.82 6.53
N ILE A 549 15.73 -1.82 6.23
CA ILE A 549 15.58 -0.63 7.08
C ILE A 549 15.12 -1.04 8.49
N ALA A 550 14.11 -1.90 8.58
CA ALA A 550 13.62 -2.42 9.86
C ALA A 550 14.72 -3.15 10.64
N LYS A 551 15.46 -4.05 9.99
CA LYS A 551 16.59 -4.79 10.58
C LYS A 551 17.66 -3.85 11.11
N SER A 552 18.08 -2.87 10.31
CA SER A 552 19.10 -1.89 10.73
C SER A 552 18.63 -0.99 11.88
N LEU A 553 17.34 -0.63 11.93
CA LEU A 553 16.77 0.11 13.07
C LEU A 553 16.70 -0.73 14.35
N SER A 554 16.32 -2.01 14.25
CA SER A 554 16.36 -2.94 15.39
C SER A 554 17.78 -3.10 15.94
N GLU A 555 18.75 -3.24 15.05
CA GLU A 555 20.15 -3.37 15.42
C GLU A 555 20.72 -2.05 16.02
N CYS A 556 20.32 -0.90 15.46
CA CYS A 556 20.60 0.42 16.03
C CYS A 556 20.08 0.52 17.47
N LEU A 557 18.81 0.14 17.68
CA LEU A 557 18.19 0.14 19.00
C LEU A 557 19.00 -0.73 19.98
N ARG A 558 19.30 -1.97 19.60
CA ARG A 558 20.08 -2.93 20.40
C ARG A 558 21.46 -2.38 20.78
N LYS A 559 22.23 -1.88 19.80
CA LYS A 559 23.57 -1.33 20.05
C LYS A 559 23.52 -0.04 20.88
N SER A 560 22.52 0.82 20.67
CA SER A 560 22.33 2.04 21.46
C SER A 560 21.99 1.75 22.92
N LEU A 561 21.20 0.70 23.19
CA LEU A 561 20.90 0.23 24.54
C LEU A 561 22.16 -0.32 25.23
N ALA A 562 22.96 -1.10 24.51
CA ALA A 562 24.21 -1.66 25.03
C ALA A 562 25.27 -0.58 25.33
N ALA A 563 25.31 0.49 24.54
CA ALA A 563 26.22 1.62 24.77
C ALA A 563 25.87 2.42 26.04
N GLY A 564 24.60 2.42 26.46
CA GLY A 564 24.13 3.09 27.67
C GLY A 564 24.13 4.62 27.61
N GLY A 565 23.61 5.26 28.66
CA GLY A 565 23.58 6.73 28.80
C GLY A 565 22.39 7.43 28.11
N GLU A 566 22.49 8.75 27.94
CA GLU A 566 21.39 9.58 27.40
C GLU A 566 21.21 9.44 25.88
N ASN A 567 22.20 8.92 25.15
CA ASN A 567 22.21 8.80 23.68
C ASN A 567 21.63 7.45 23.21
N ARG A 568 20.43 7.09 23.67
CA ARG A 568 19.70 5.90 23.18
C ARG A 568 18.83 6.26 21.97
N LEU A 569 18.62 5.33 21.04
CA LEU A 569 17.68 5.53 19.94
C LEU A 569 16.29 5.84 20.49
N ARG A 570 15.71 6.95 20.03
CA ARG A 570 14.37 7.41 20.41
C ARG A 570 13.68 7.98 19.17
N LEU A 571 13.46 7.12 18.18
CA LEU A 571 12.79 7.54 16.97
C LEU A 571 11.34 7.91 17.30
N LYS A 572 10.99 9.17 17.06
CA LYS A 572 9.66 9.73 17.30
C LYS A 572 8.86 9.79 16.01
N VAL A 573 9.52 10.00 14.88
CA VAL A 573 8.89 10.21 13.59
C VAL A 573 9.47 9.21 12.59
N PHE A 574 8.63 8.32 12.09
CA PHE A 574 8.95 7.43 11.00
C PHE A 574 7.95 7.64 9.86
N ILE A 575 8.49 7.99 8.70
CA ILE A 575 7.73 8.32 7.50
C ILE A 575 8.31 7.49 6.35
N ALA A 576 7.53 6.56 5.80
CA ALA A 576 7.95 5.64 4.73
C ALA A 576 6.80 5.27 3.79
N GLY A 577 5.93 6.22 3.47
CA GLY A 577 4.90 6.10 2.44
C GLY A 577 5.44 5.94 1.02
N ARG A 578 4.60 5.45 0.09
CA ARG A 578 4.92 5.27 -1.34
C ARG A 578 6.16 4.40 -1.61
N ASN A 579 6.32 3.33 -0.86
CA ASN A 579 7.49 2.46 -0.94
C ASN A 579 7.18 1.03 -1.35
N ARG A 580 5.92 0.66 -1.58
CA ARG A 580 5.50 -0.72 -1.88
C ARG A 580 6.04 -1.70 -0.81
N LEU A 581 5.91 -1.34 0.46
CA LEU A 581 6.40 -2.16 1.58
C LEU A 581 5.65 -3.50 1.67
N GLU A 582 4.36 -3.51 1.31
CA GLU A 582 3.47 -4.66 1.36
C GLU A 582 3.47 -5.35 2.76
N ASN A 583 2.89 -6.55 2.88
CA ASN A 583 2.87 -7.27 4.15
C ASN A 583 4.28 -7.59 4.70
N PRO A 584 5.26 -8.03 3.87
CA PRO A 584 6.57 -8.41 4.42
C PRO A 584 7.32 -7.22 5.04
N GLY A 585 7.26 -6.04 4.42
CA GLY A 585 7.83 -4.83 5.01
C GLY A 585 7.07 -4.38 6.27
N ALA A 586 5.74 -4.51 6.28
CA ALA A 586 4.91 -4.19 7.44
C ALA A 586 5.24 -5.07 8.65
N HIS A 587 5.41 -6.38 8.48
CA HIS A 587 5.80 -7.31 9.55
C HIS A 587 7.18 -6.99 10.13
N ALA A 588 8.16 -6.72 9.27
CA ALA A 588 9.50 -6.35 9.70
C ALA A 588 9.48 -5.05 10.54
N LEU A 589 8.76 -4.02 10.05
CA LEU A 589 8.58 -2.78 10.80
C LEU A 589 7.81 -3.00 12.11
N ALA A 590 6.80 -3.87 12.13
CA ALA A 590 6.07 -4.21 13.35
C ALA A 590 7.00 -4.81 14.41
N ALA A 591 7.88 -5.75 14.04
CA ALA A 591 8.86 -6.33 14.96
C ALA A 591 9.79 -5.26 15.56
N THR A 592 10.27 -4.32 14.74
CA THR A 592 11.11 -3.19 15.18
C THR A 592 10.37 -2.25 16.13
N PHE A 593 9.17 -1.81 15.75
CA PHE A 593 8.46 -0.75 16.49
C PHE A 593 7.72 -1.25 17.73
N LYS A 594 7.52 -2.57 17.87
CA LYS A 594 7.06 -3.18 19.13
C LYS A 594 8.02 -2.86 20.28
N SER A 595 9.33 -2.89 20.03
CA SER A 595 10.38 -2.66 21.04
C SER A 595 10.80 -1.20 21.19
N MET A 596 10.46 -0.33 20.23
CA MET A 596 10.96 1.05 20.17
C MET A 596 10.22 2.01 21.11
N GLU A 597 8.93 1.78 21.33
CA GLU A 597 8.03 2.46 22.31
C GLU A 597 8.05 4.01 22.32
N THR A 598 8.67 4.65 21.34
CA THR A 598 8.97 6.09 21.33
C THR A 598 8.29 6.84 20.20
N LEU A 599 7.57 6.15 19.31
CA LEU A 599 6.91 6.78 18.17
C LEU A 599 5.80 7.75 18.61
N GLU A 600 5.80 8.91 17.96
CA GLU A 600 4.79 9.96 18.02
C GLU A 600 4.09 10.13 16.65
N LEU A 601 4.78 9.88 15.53
CA LEU A 601 4.22 9.89 14.18
C LEU A 601 4.67 8.65 13.41
N PHE A 602 3.70 7.94 12.85
CA PHE A 602 3.90 6.80 11.97
C PHE A 602 3.09 7.00 10.68
N ASP A 603 3.81 7.21 9.57
CA ASP A 603 3.23 7.38 8.22
C ASP A 603 3.78 6.30 7.29
N VAL A 604 2.90 5.41 6.86
CA VAL A 604 3.18 4.38 5.85
C VAL A 604 2.11 4.38 4.75
N ARG A 605 1.60 5.57 4.38
CA ARG A 605 0.59 5.72 3.32
C ARG A 605 1.04 5.16 1.96
N GLN A 606 0.11 4.69 1.14
CA GLN A 606 0.36 4.22 -0.23
C GLN A 606 1.43 3.13 -0.33
N ASN A 607 1.37 2.09 0.51
CA ASN A 607 2.37 1.03 0.54
C ASN A 607 1.89 -0.34 0.06
N GLY A 608 0.61 -0.46 -0.31
CA GLY A 608 0.04 -1.76 -0.70
C GLY A 608 0.03 -2.76 0.46
N ILE A 609 -0.01 -2.30 1.71
CA ILE A 609 -0.08 -3.16 2.89
C ILE A 609 -1.51 -3.70 3.00
N HIS A 610 -1.67 -5.01 3.13
CA HIS A 610 -2.96 -5.67 3.25
C HIS A 610 -3.32 -5.89 4.72
N GLU A 611 -4.55 -6.37 4.97
CA GLU A 611 -5.15 -6.52 6.30
C GLU A 611 -4.24 -7.20 7.34
N GLU A 612 -3.56 -8.27 6.95
CA GLU A 612 -2.60 -8.99 7.78
C GLU A 612 -1.43 -8.10 8.23
N GLY A 613 -0.78 -7.41 7.29
CA GLY A 613 0.31 -6.49 7.60
C GLY A 613 -0.16 -5.31 8.47
N ILE A 614 -1.38 -4.81 8.25
CA ILE A 614 -1.98 -3.78 9.10
C ILE A 614 -2.20 -4.29 10.52
N ARG A 615 -2.67 -5.54 10.69
CA ARG A 615 -2.82 -6.15 12.02
C ARG A 615 -1.49 -6.27 12.74
N ALA A 616 -0.44 -6.70 12.05
CA ALA A 616 0.91 -6.77 12.61
C ALA A 616 1.39 -5.39 13.09
N LEU A 617 1.28 -4.37 12.23
CA LEU A 617 1.65 -2.99 12.56
C LEU A 617 0.86 -2.46 13.75
N VAL A 618 -0.46 -2.61 13.75
CA VAL A 618 -1.33 -2.14 14.83
C VAL A 618 -0.99 -2.84 16.14
N SER A 619 -0.77 -4.16 16.12
CA SER A 619 -0.38 -4.95 17.30
C SER A 619 0.92 -4.42 17.92
N ALA A 620 1.92 -4.12 17.09
CA ALA A 620 3.17 -3.51 17.53
C ALA A 620 2.97 -2.08 18.06
N LEU A 621 2.24 -1.24 17.32
CA LEU A 621 2.04 0.17 17.65
C LEU A 621 1.28 0.40 18.96
N LYS A 622 0.56 -0.58 19.50
CA LYS A 622 -0.04 -0.49 20.87
C LYS A 622 0.98 -0.15 21.96
N HIS A 623 2.24 -0.54 21.78
CA HIS A 623 3.33 -0.27 22.73
C HIS A 623 3.80 1.21 22.66
N ASN A 624 3.51 1.89 21.55
CA ASN A 624 3.87 3.29 21.33
C ASN A 624 2.78 4.23 21.88
N ARG A 625 2.68 4.31 23.22
CA ARG A 625 1.64 5.12 23.92
C ARG A 625 1.70 6.63 23.64
N ASN A 626 2.79 7.11 23.04
CA ASN A 626 2.97 8.50 22.68
C ASN A 626 2.49 8.84 21.26
N LEU A 627 1.91 7.89 20.52
CA LEU A 627 1.45 8.09 19.16
C LEU A 627 0.40 9.22 19.08
N ARG A 628 0.67 10.19 18.22
CA ARG A 628 -0.15 11.38 17.93
C ARG A 628 -0.69 11.35 16.51
N HIS A 629 0.06 10.78 15.57
CA HIS A 629 -0.31 10.74 14.16
C HIS A 629 -0.11 9.33 13.62
N LEU A 630 -1.18 8.73 13.09
CA LEU A 630 -1.15 7.44 12.42
C LEU A 630 -1.77 7.58 11.04
N TRP A 631 -0.97 7.43 9.98
CA TRP A 631 -1.47 7.41 8.60
C TRP A 631 -1.20 6.08 7.93
N LEU A 632 -2.30 5.47 7.52
CA LEU A 632 -2.33 4.23 6.76
C LEU A 632 -3.05 4.40 5.43
N GLU A 633 -3.33 5.65 5.02
CA GLU A 633 -4.04 6.00 3.78
C GLU A 633 -3.56 5.18 2.57
N ASP A 634 -4.50 4.72 1.74
CA ASP A 634 -4.22 3.99 0.48
C ASP A 634 -3.39 2.71 0.75
N ASN A 635 -3.84 1.96 1.76
CA ASN A 635 -3.46 0.58 2.05
C ASN A 635 -4.74 -0.25 2.22
N THR A 636 -4.70 -1.55 1.93
CA THR A 636 -5.87 -2.43 1.96
C THR A 636 -6.18 -2.90 3.39
N VAL A 637 -6.67 -1.99 4.25
CA VAL A 637 -6.96 -2.27 5.67
C VAL A 637 -8.13 -3.24 5.83
N LEU A 638 -9.21 -3.06 5.05
CA LEU A 638 -10.44 -3.86 5.10
C LEU A 638 -11.18 -3.79 6.46
N PRO A 639 -12.46 -4.25 6.55
CA PRO A 639 -13.18 -4.25 7.82
C PRO A 639 -12.48 -4.99 8.96
N LYS A 640 -11.75 -6.08 8.68
CA LYS A 640 -11.03 -6.87 9.69
C LYS A 640 -9.83 -6.11 10.26
N GLY A 641 -9.02 -5.47 9.42
CA GLY A 641 -7.92 -4.61 9.88
C GLY A 641 -8.42 -3.40 10.65
N ALA A 642 -9.56 -2.83 10.23
CA ALA A 642 -10.23 -1.74 10.95
C ALA A 642 -10.69 -2.16 12.35
N LYS A 643 -11.24 -3.38 12.49
CA LYS A 643 -11.61 -3.97 13.80
C LYS A 643 -10.38 -4.12 14.70
N ALA A 644 -9.25 -4.58 14.17
CA ALA A 644 -8.00 -4.70 14.93
C ALA A 644 -7.46 -3.33 15.38
N LEU A 645 -7.52 -2.32 14.49
CA LEU A 645 -7.15 -0.94 14.79
C LEU A 645 -8.08 -0.35 15.86
N ALA A 646 -9.40 -0.53 15.72
CA ALA A 646 -10.41 -0.08 16.68
C ALA A 646 -10.13 -0.60 18.09
N ARG A 647 -9.86 -1.90 18.24
CA ARG A 647 -9.48 -2.56 19.50
C ARG A 647 -8.18 -2.01 20.11
N SER A 648 -7.42 -1.22 19.35
CA SER A 648 -6.10 -0.71 19.73
C SER A 648 -6.07 0.78 20.00
N LEU A 649 -7.14 1.51 19.65
CA LEU A 649 -7.26 2.95 19.85
C LEU A 649 -7.04 3.34 21.32
N GLU A 650 -7.46 2.51 22.26
CA GLU A 650 -7.27 2.76 23.70
C GLU A 650 -5.80 2.87 24.12
N SER A 651 -4.88 2.35 23.30
CA SER A 651 -3.45 2.46 23.53
C SER A 651 -2.87 3.83 23.19
N TRP A 652 -3.60 4.71 22.50
CA TRP A 652 -3.08 5.99 22.00
C TRP A 652 -3.87 7.20 22.56
N PRO A 653 -3.76 7.49 23.87
CA PRO A 653 -4.48 8.61 24.50
C PRO A 653 -4.05 10.00 23.99
N LYS A 654 -2.91 10.08 23.30
CA LYS A 654 -2.39 11.32 22.71
C LYS A 654 -2.71 11.45 21.22
N LEU A 655 -3.49 10.53 20.64
CA LEU A 655 -3.82 10.54 19.22
C LEU A 655 -4.50 11.86 18.83
N GLU A 656 -3.94 12.54 17.85
CA GLU A 656 -4.42 13.80 17.27
C GLU A 656 -4.98 13.58 15.87
N VAL A 657 -4.33 12.75 15.07
CA VAL A 657 -4.72 12.47 13.68
C VAL A 657 -4.70 10.98 13.40
N LEU A 658 -5.82 10.47 12.92
CA LEU A 658 -5.95 9.12 12.37
C LEU A 658 -6.39 9.24 10.90
N ASN A 659 -5.55 8.79 9.97
CA ASN A 659 -5.87 8.80 8.54
C ASN A 659 -5.96 7.37 8.01
N LEU A 660 -7.18 6.99 7.62
CA LEU A 660 -7.55 5.70 7.03
C LEU A 660 -8.27 5.94 5.70
N SER A 661 -7.90 6.98 4.95
CA SER A 661 -8.52 7.27 3.66
C SER A 661 -8.12 6.22 2.61
N ASP A 662 -9.00 5.91 1.66
CA ASP A 662 -8.74 4.94 0.58
C ASP A 662 -8.29 3.56 1.10
N CYS A 663 -8.87 3.12 2.21
CA CYS A 663 -8.45 1.90 2.92
C CYS A 663 -9.43 0.74 2.83
N LEU A 664 -10.51 0.89 2.05
CA LEU A 664 -11.55 -0.12 1.83
C LEU A 664 -12.18 -0.61 3.15
N LEU A 665 -12.35 0.29 4.12
CA LEU A 665 -12.96 -0.04 5.41
C LEU A 665 -14.41 -0.51 5.26
N ARG A 666 -15.12 -0.02 4.23
CA ARG A 666 -16.58 -0.17 4.04
C ARG A 666 -17.35 0.34 5.26
N ASP A 667 -18.67 0.23 5.16
CA ASP A 667 -19.60 0.60 6.23
C ASP A 667 -19.23 0.03 7.61
N ALA A 668 -18.97 -1.27 7.67
CA ALA A 668 -18.64 -1.97 8.90
C ALA A 668 -17.36 -1.41 9.54
N GLY A 669 -16.27 -1.32 8.78
CA GLY A 669 -14.98 -0.86 9.29
C GLY A 669 -15.03 0.58 9.80
N CYS A 670 -15.63 1.48 9.03
CA CYS A 670 -15.81 2.87 9.43
C CYS A 670 -16.65 3.00 10.72
N ASN A 671 -17.75 2.24 10.82
CA ASN A 671 -18.57 2.23 12.02
C ASN A 671 -17.79 1.71 13.24
N TYR A 672 -17.01 0.64 13.10
CA TYR A 672 -16.18 0.10 14.17
C TYR A 672 -15.17 1.14 14.70
N ILE A 673 -14.51 1.88 13.82
CA ILE A 673 -13.57 2.96 14.21
C ILE A 673 -14.29 4.03 15.03
N ILE A 674 -15.42 4.54 14.53
CA ILE A 674 -16.18 5.60 15.22
C ILE A 674 -16.70 5.13 16.58
N ASP A 675 -17.17 3.89 16.69
CA ASP A 675 -17.67 3.32 17.95
C ASP A 675 -16.59 3.25 19.03
N HIS A 676 -15.35 2.90 18.66
CA HIS A 676 -14.22 2.75 19.60
C HIS A 676 -13.46 4.05 19.90
N LEU A 677 -13.73 5.13 19.15
CA LEU A 677 -13.26 6.45 19.54
C LEU A 677 -13.98 6.90 20.82
N ASN A 678 -13.25 6.86 21.93
CA ASN A 678 -13.67 7.32 23.24
C ASN A 678 -13.30 8.81 23.43
N PRO A 679 -14.26 9.73 23.55
CA PRO A 679 -13.98 11.17 23.68
C PRO A 679 -13.22 11.56 24.96
N GLN A 680 -13.40 10.81 26.06
CA GLN A 680 -12.69 11.08 27.32
C GLN A 680 -11.21 10.69 27.23
N LEU A 681 -10.93 9.61 26.50
CA LEU A 681 -9.57 9.14 26.27
C LEU A 681 -8.86 9.95 25.19
N HIS A 682 -9.53 10.14 24.04
CA HIS A 682 -8.98 10.82 22.86
C HIS A 682 -9.25 12.32 22.89
N ARG A 683 -9.01 12.97 24.03
CA ARG A 683 -9.23 14.42 24.21
C ARG A 683 -8.33 15.31 23.35
N HIS A 684 -7.27 14.74 22.77
CA HIS A 684 -6.32 15.42 21.89
C HIS A 684 -6.66 15.24 20.41
N LEU A 685 -7.70 14.45 20.09
CA LEU A 685 -8.10 14.17 18.72
C LEU A 685 -8.49 15.47 18.03
N LYS A 686 -7.92 15.68 16.85
CA LYS A 686 -8.18 16.84 15.99
C LYS A 686 -8.86 16.40 14.71
N GLN A 687 -8.40 15.31 14.12
CA GLN A 687 -8.86 14.89 12.78
C GLN A 687 -8.92 13.37 12.65
N VAL A 688 -10.00 12.90 12.02
CA VAL A 688 -10.15 11.52 11.58
C VAL A 688 -10.53 11.54 10.11
N TYR A 689 -9.77 10.85 9.28
CA TYR A 689 -10.03 10.74 7.85
C TYR A 689 -10.50 9.33 7.50
N LEU A 690 -11.70 9.24 6.96
CA LEU A 690 -12.36 8.04 6.45
C LEU A 690 -12.82 8.25 4.99
N CYS A 691 -12.11 9.09 4.24
CA CYS A 691 -12.42 9.38 2.84
C CYS A 691 -12.17 8.15 1.97
N GLY A 692 -12.87 7.94 0.86
CA GLY A 692 -12.50 6.85 -0.07
C GLY A 692 -12.75 5.43 0.46
N ASN A 693 -13.68 5.24 1.39
CA ASN A 693 -13.88 3.95 2.07
C ASN A 693 -15.14 3.19 1.66
N GLU A 694 -15.78 3.59 0.57
CA GLU A 694 -17.04 2.98 0.11
C GLU A 694 -18.16 3.09 1.15
N LEU A 695 -18.24 4.20 1.89
CA LEU A 695 -19.33 4.47 2.83
C LEU A 695 -20.65 4.73 2.08
N THR A 696 -21.71 4.03 2.48
CA THR A 696 -23.06 4.24 1.95
C THR A 696 -23.77 5.40 2.65
N PRO A 697 -24.78 6.04 2.03
CA PRO A 697 -25.53 7.14 2.65
C PRO A 697 -26.16 6.80 4.00
N PRO A 698 -26.84 5.66 4.19
CA PRO A 698 -27.46 5.32 5.48
C PRO A 698 -26.43 5.25 6.61
N VAL A 699 -25.26 4.69 6.33
CA VAL A 699 -24.19 4.56 7.32
C VAL A 699 -23.52 5.91 7.55
N ALA A 700 -23.26 6.70 6.51
CA ALA A 700 -22.73 8.06 6.65
C ALA A 700 -23.62 8.94 7.55
N LYS A 701 -24.95 8.92 7.34
CA LYS A 701 -25.93 9.61 8.19
C LYS A 701 -25.84 9.15 9.66
N MET A 702 -25.72 7.83 9.89
CA MET A 702 -25.51 7.28 11.23
C MET A 702 -24.18 7.73 11.84
N LEU A 703 -23.07 7.73 11.09
CA LEU A 703 -21.76 8.15 11.58
C LEU A 703 -21.76 9.63 11.96
N ILE A 704 -22.40 10.49 11.18
CA ILE A 704 -22.59 11.92 11.49
C ILE A 704 -23.29 12.08 12.84
N GLN A 705 -24.39 11.37 13.07
CA GLN A 705 -25.13 11.41 14.34
C GLN A 705 -24.28 10.91 15.52
N LYS A 706 -23.58 9.78 15.35
CA LYS A 706 -22.67 9.24 16.37
C LYS A 706 -21.53 10.21 16.69
N TRP A 707 -20.95 10.83 15.67
CA TRP A 707 -19.87 11.79 15.81
C TRP A 707 -20.30 13.02 16.60
N GLN A 708 -21.47 13.59 16.26
CA GLN A 708 -22.09 14.67 17.02
C GLN A 708 -22.30 14.27 18.48
N ALA A 709 -22.98 13.14 18.72
CA ALA A 709 -23.28 12.68 20.08
C ALA A 709 -22.01 12.47 20.94
N LYS A 710 -20.92 11.99 20.33
CA LYS A 710 -19.62 11.77 21.00
C LYS A 710 -18.88 13.07 21.31
N PHE A 711 -18.89 14.05 20.40
CA PHE A 711 -17.98 15.19 20.46
C PHE A 711 -18.64 16.56 20.62
N ASP A 712 -19.96 16.65 20.80
CA ASP A 712 -20.66 17.94 20.91
C ASP A 712 -20.15 18.83 22.06
N GLY A 713 -19.73 18.23 23.18
CA GLY A 713 -19.20 18.94 24.35
C GLY A 713 -17.73 19.35 24.30
N PHE A 714 -17.02 19.13 23.19
CA PHE A 714 -15.57 19.37 23.08
C PHE A 714 -15.26 20.69 22.35
N THR A 715 -14.17 21.36 22.73
CA THR A 715 -13.73 22.60 22.07
C THR A 715 -12.19 22.67 22.03
N PRO A 716 -11.56 22.71 20.83
CA PRO A 716 -12.19 22.57 19.52
C PRO A 716 -12.78 21.16 19.32
N LYS A 717 -13.86 21.06 18.53
CA LYS A 717 -14.41 19.76 18.14
C LYS A 717 -13.46 19.10 17.12
N PRO A 718 -13.18 17.78 17.23
CA PRO A 718 -12.44 17.09 16.19
C PRO A 718 -13.23 17.08 14.89
N VAL A 719 -12.53 17.13 13.77
CA VAL A 719 -13.09 17.11 12.42
C VAL A 719 -13.08 15.68 11.90
N LEU A 720 -14.24 15.21 11.43
CA LEU A 720 -14.36 13.96 10.70
C LEU A 720 -14.40 14.25 9.20
N HIS A 721 -13.52 13.64 8.43
CA HIS A 721 -13.51 13.73 6.97
C HIS A 721 -14.06 12.43 6.38
N ILE A 722 -15.15 12.52 5.62
CA ILE A 722 -15.82 11.41 4.93
C ILE A 722 -16.12 11.74 3.47
N HIS A 723 -15.44 12.73 2.89
CA HIS A 723 -15.54 13.02 1.45
C HIS A 723 -15.05 11.85 0.60
N THR A 724 -15.34 11.89 -0.71
CA THR A 724 -14.88 10.83 -1.62
C THR A 724 -15.38 9.44 -1.22
N ASN A 725 -16.62 9.36 -0.72
CA ASN A 725 -17.30 8.09 -0.46
C ASN A 725 -18.42 7.87 -1.48
N SER A 726 -19.28 6.87 -1.28
CA SER A 726 -20.27 6.44 -2.27
C SER A 726 -21.68 6.92 -1.88
N PHE A 727 -21.92 8.23 -1.86
CA PHE A 727 -23.19 8.80 -1.42
C PHE A 727 -24.23 8.89 -2.53
N GLY A 728 -23.83 9.01 -3.79
CA GLY A 728 -24.70 9.04 -4.96
C GLY A 728 -25.82 10.08 -4.87
N ASP A 729 -27.02 9.68 -5.30
CA ASP A 729 -28.23 10.54 -5.29
C ASP A 729 -28.59 11.09 -3.89
N GLU A 730 -28.11 10.45 -2.82
CA GLU A 730 -28.35 10.88 -1.44
C GLU A 730 -27.28 11.84 -0.90
N PHE A 731 -26.29 12.25 -1.70
CA PHE A 731 -25.23 13.19 -1.30
C PHE A 731 -25.80 14.45 -0.63
N ALA A 732 -26.79 15.08 -1.27
CA ALA A 732 -27.40 16.31 -0.76
C ALA A 732 -28.03 16.14 0.63
N GLU A 733 -28.60 14.97 0.91
CA GLU A 733 -29.18 14.65 2.22
C GLU A 733 -28.10 14.41 3.28
N VAL A 734 -27.04 13.68 2.93
CA VAL A 734 -25.88 13.44 3.81
C VAL A 734 -25.22 14.78 4.16
N ALA A 735 -24.98 15.63 3.16
CA ALA A 735 -24.38 16.94 3.33
C ALA A 735 -25.25 17.87 4.19
N ALA A 736 -26.58 17.84 4.03
CA ALA A 736 -27.49 18.63 4.85
C ALA A 736 -27.49 18.21 6.34
N MET A 737 -27.11 16.97 6.66
CA MET A 737 -26.98 16.49 8.04
C MET A 737 -25.62 16.81 8.68
N ALA A 738 -24.59 17.09 7.89
CA ALA A 738 -23.24 17.27 8.36
C ALA A 738 -23.06 18.62 9.10
N PRO A 739 -22.57 18.62 10.36
CA PRO A 739 -22.21 19.85 11.07
C PRO A 739 -20.86 20.39 10.59
N ASP A 740 -20.48 21.60 11.00
CA ASP A 740 -19.21 22.26 10.61
C ASP A 740 -17.93 21.44 10.86
N ASN A 741 -17.98 20.47 11.80
CA ASN A 741 -16.86 19.58 12.12
C ASN A 741 -16.99 18.18 11.47
N VAL A 742 -17.82 18.04 10.44
CA VAL A 742 -17.83 16.89 9.54
C VAL A 742 -17.70 17.41 8.11
N ASN A 743 -16.61 17.02 7.45
CA ASN A 743 -16.35 17.34 6.06
C ASN A 743 -16.80 16.18 5.16
N VAL A 744 -17.89 16.38 4.42
CA VAL A 744 -18.43 15.42 3.44
C VAL A 744 -17.94 15.65 2.01
N GLY A 745 -17.17 16.72 1.76
CA GLY A 745 -16.70 17.10 0.43
C GLY A 745 -17.74 17.87 -0.36
N ASP A 746 -17.44 18.11 -1.63
CA ASP A 746 -18.38 18.64 -2.61
C ASP A 746 -18.99 17.49 -3.44
N GLU A 747 -20.08 17.74 -4.16
CA GLU A 747 -20.76 16.71 -4.98
C GLU A 747 -19.82 16.12 -6.05
N ASP A 748 -18.87 16.92 -6.55
CA ASP A 748 -17.84 16.50 -7.50
C ASP A 748 -16.82 15.49 -6.90
N ASP A 749 -16.71 15.45 -5.57
CA ASP A 749 -15.84 14.51 -4.87
C ASP A 749 -16.51 13.15 -4.66
N ASP A 750 -17.83 13.03 -4.82
CA ASP A 750 -18.59 11.81 -4.57
C ASP A 750 -18.29 10.70 -5.59
N LEU A 751 -18.12 9.46 -5.11
CA LEU A 751 -17.81 8.30 -5.95
C LEU A 751 -19.06 7.68 -6.62
N GLY A 752 -20.27 8.19 -6.34
CA GLY A 752 -21.55 7.70 -6.86
C GLY A 752 -22.24 6.67 -5.96
N SER A 753 -23.46 6.26 -6.30
CA SER A 753 -24.17 5.18 -5.59
C SER A 753 -23.57 3.83 -5.92
N LEU A 754 -23.42 2.97 -4.91
CA LEU A 754 -23.35 1.53 -5.12
C LEU A 754 -24.78 1.06 -5.40
N ASP A 755 -25.20 1.04 -6.67
CA ASP A 755 -26.48 0.45 -7.05
C ASP A 755 -26.49 -1.01 -6.62
N GLY A 756 -27.48 -1.36 -5.80
CA GLY A 756 -27.55 -2.63 -5.08
C GLY A 756 -27.67 -3.84 -5.99
N ASP A 757 -26.56 -4.55 -6.17
CA ASP A 757 -26.62 -6.00 -6.26
C ASP A 757 -26.90 -6.53 -4.85
N GLN A 758 -28.16 -6.94 -4.68
CA GLN A 758 -28.69 -7.61 -3.51
C GLN A 758 -27.98 -8.95 -3.30
N ASP A 759 -26.85 -8.93 -2.60
CA ASP A 759 -26.46 -10.01 -1.70
C ASP A 759 -26.60 -9.51 -0.26
N GLU A 760 -27.82 -9.13 0.11
CA GLU A 760 -28.23 -8.75 1.47
C GLU A 760 -28.24 -9.94 2.47
N GLU A 761 -27.71 -11.12 2.12
CA GLU A 761 -27.75 -12.29 3.01
C GLU A 761 -26.49 -12.56 3.86
N GLU A 762 -25.34 -11.89 3.66
CA GLU A 762 -24.12 -12.24 4.45
C GLU A 762 -23.69 -11.24 5.55
N TYR A 763 -24.33 -10.08 5.68
CA TYR A 763 -23.95 -9.09 6.71
C TYR A 763 -25.08 -8.64 7.63
N ARG A 764 -26.10 -9.49 7.82
CA ARG A 764 -26.89 -9.42 9.06
C ARG A 764 -26.03 -9.90 10.21
N SER A 765 -25.58 -8.96 11.02
CA SER A 765 -25.01 -9.23 12.34
C SER A 765 -25.98 -10.10 13.16
N LYS A 766 -25.79 -11.41 13.12
CA LYS A 766 -25.89 -12.20 14.34
C LYS A 766 -24.71 -11.74 15.18
N SER A 767 -25.00 -11.02 16.25
CA SER A 767 -24.08 -10.87 17.38
C SER A 767 -23.84 -12.27 17.97
N SER A 768 -22.95 -13.02 17.34
CA SER A 768 -22.32 -14.21 17.90
C SER A 768 -20.82 -13.92 17.84
N ASP A 769 -20.32 -13.31 18.91
CA ASP A 769 -18.90 -13.26 19.22
C ASP A 769 -18.45 -14.71 19.47
N SER A 770 -18.04 -15.38 18.41
CA SER A 770 -17.29 -16.63 18.46
C SER A 770 -16.46 -16.72 17.19
N GLU A 771 -15.15 -16.62 17.38
CA GLU A 771 -14.01 -16.91 16.48
C GLU A 771 -12.99 -15.76 16.54
N ASP A 772 -12.47 -15.51 17.74
CA ASP A 772 -11.09 -15.02 17.87
C ASP A 772 -10.20 -16.26 17.70
N ALA A 773 -9.74 -16.48 16.46
CA ALA A 773 -8.65 -17.39 16.16
C ALA A 773 -7.35 -16.70 16.58
N ASP A 774 -6.74 -17.26 17.61
CA ASP A 774 -5.43 -16.88 18.13
C ASP A 774 -4.36 -17.07 17.05
N LEU A 775 -3.52 -16.04 16.87
CA LEU A 775 -2.29 -16.12 16.09
C LEU A 775 -1.29 -16.96 16.90
N GLU A 776 -1.08 -18.21 16.47
CA GLU A 776 0.04 -19.02 16.93
C GLU A 776 1.36 -18.41 16.43
N ASP A 777 2.29 -18.23 17.38
CA ASP A 777 3.69 -17.86 17.20
C ASP A 777 4.44 -19.15 16.82
N SER A 778 4.92 -19.26 15.58
CA SER A 778 5.72 -20.41 15.14
C SER A 778 7.21 -20.07 15.19
N THR A 779 7.89 -20.57 16.21
CA THR A 779 9.36 -20.72 16.21
C THR A 779 9.71 -22.21 16.27
N GLY A 780 10.53 -22.66 15.32
CA GLY A 780 11.48 -23.76 15.54
C GLY A 780 11.09 -25.13 14.99
N GLU A 781 11.78 -25.51 13.92
CA GLU A 781 11.82 -26.79 13.23
C GLU A 781 12.35 -27.98 14.08
N GLU A 782 11.82 -29.15 13.72
CA GLU A 782 12.41 -30.50 13.57
C GLU A 782 13.37 -31.13 14.62
N GLU A 783 12.94 -32.28 15.16
CA GLU A 783 13.81 -33.46 15.27
C GLU A 783 13.02 -34.73 14.85
N GLU A 784 13.65 -35.53 13.98
CA GLU A 784 13.16 -36.81 13.43
C GLU A 784 13.03 -37.95 14.47
N ASP A 785 12.00 -38.76 14.26
CA ASP A 785 11.74 -40.15 14.66
C ASP A 785 12.61 -40.83 15.75
N ILE A 786 11.97 -41.08 16.91
CA ILE A 786 12.20 -42.29 17.72
C ILE A 786 10.85 -42.91 18.11
N GLN A 787 10.58 -44.12 17.62
CA GLN A 787 9.47 -44.96 18.08
C GLN A 787 9.59 -45.27 19.58
N VAL A 788 8.72 -44.67 20.41
CA VAL A 788 8.39 -45.19 21.74
C VAL A 788 6.89 -45.05 21.96
N ILE A 789 6.24 -46.17 22.27
CA ILE A 789 4.83 -46.24 22.67
C ILE A 789 4.66 -45.43 23.98
N SER A 790 3.98 -44.29 23.93
CA SER A 790 3.39 -43.67 25.14
C SER A 790 2.02 -43.05 24.85
N SER A 791 1.20 -43.08 25.89
CA SER A 791 -0.25 -42.89 25.95
C SER A 791 -0.77 -41.57 25.40
N SER A 792 -1.94 -41.62 24.76
CA SER A 792 -2.73 -40.46 24.28
C SER A 792 -2.95 -39.33 25.29
N GLY A 793 -2.78 -39.56 26.60
CA GLY A 793 -2.95 -38.55 27.63
C GLY A 793 -1.83 -37.49 27.77
N GLU A 794 -0.63 -37.72 27.24
CA GLU A 794 0.50 -36.76 27.40
C GLU A 794 0.41 -35.56 26.43
N ALA A 795 -0.03 -35.82 25.19
CA ALA A 795 -0.26 -34.76 24.19
C ALA A 795 -1.44 -33.85 24.59
N ASP A 796 -2.52 -34.45 25.11
CA ASP A 796 -3.69 -33.70 25.59
C ASP A 796 -3.36 -32.86 26.84
N LEU A 797 -2.46 -33.35 27.71
CA LEU A 797 -1.95 -32.60 28.86
C LEU A 797 -1.09 -31.41 28.44
N LYS A 798 -0.22 -31.57 27.44
CA LYS A 798 0.63 -30.48 26.92
C LYS A 798 -0.22 -29.35 26.33
N LYS A 799 -1.17 -29.69 25.46
CA LYS A 799 -2.13 -28.73 24.87
C LYS A 799 -2.99 -28.03 25.93
N ALA A 800 -3.42 -28.77 26.97
CA ALA A 800 -4.18 -28.18 28.06
C ALA A 800 -3.36 -27.17 28.87
N LEU A 801 -2.08 -27.46 29.14
CA LEU A 801 -1.19 -26.53 29.85
C LEU A 801 -0.91 -25.27 29.03
N GLU A 802 -0.61 -25.40 27.74
CA GLU A 802 -0.42 -24.26 26.82
C GLU A 802 -1.67 -23.37 26.77
N ARG A 803 -2.86 -23.97 26.71
CA ARG A 803 -4.12 -23.20 26.73
C ARG A 803 -4.39 -22.51 28.07
N ILE A 804 -3.99 -23.11 29.19
CA ILE A 804 -4.08 -22.48 30.52
C ILE A 804 -3.11 -21.29 30.61
N ASP A 805 -1.92 -21.40 30.01
CA ASP A 805 -0.92 -20.34 30.01
C ASP A 805 -1.31 -19.15 29.10
N GLN A 806 -1.93 -19.40 27.95
CA GLN A 806 -2.50 -18.35 27.09
C GLN A 806 -3.58 -17.53 27.84
N LEU A 807 -4.43 -18.20 28.63
CA LEU A 807 -5.44 -17.54 29.47
C LEU A 807 -4.84 -16.67 30.59
N ASP A 808 -3.59 -16.92 31.01
CA ASP A 808 -2.85 -16.09 31.97
C ASP A 808 -2.31 -14.81 31.29
N ILE A 809 -1.89 -14.91 30.03
CA ILE A 809 -1.32 -13.81 29.23
C ILE A 809 -2.41 -12.84 28.72
N ASP A 810 -3.55 -13.36 28.27
CA ASP A 810 -4.69 -12.53 27.80
C ASP A 810 -5.38 -11.76 28.94
N PHE A 811 -5.04 -12.08 30.20
CA PHE A 811 -5.68 -11.51 31.38
C PHE A 811 -4.92 -10.32 31.99
N GLU A 812 -5.12 -9.13 31.40
CA GLU A 812 -4.70 -7.83 31.99
C GLU A 812 -5.87 -6.88 32.36
N SER A 813 -7.13 -7.33 32.24
CA SER A 813 -8.33 -6.51 32.47
C SER A 813 -8.60 -6.18 33.96
N ARG A 814 -9.18 -5.00 34.23
CA ARG A 814 -9.64 -4.56 35.57
C ARG A 814 -11.14 -4.85 35.85
N PHE A 815 -11.84 -5.54 34.94
CA PHE A 815 -13.30 -5.74 35.02
C PHE A 815 -13.68 -7.13 35.57
N GLN A 816 -14.72 -7.17 36.41
CA GLN A 816 -15.15 -8.39 37.13
C GLN A 816 -15.81 -9.44 36.23
N GLU A 817 -16.42 -9.03 35.12
CA GLU A 817 -17.07 -9.94 34.16
C GLU A 817 -16.03 -10.70 33.34
N ASP A 818 -15.01 -10.01 32.84
CA ASP A 818 -13.85 -10.64 32.20
C ASP A 818 -13.14 -11.61 33.15
N THR A 819 -13.10 -11.26 34.44
CA THR A 819 -12.49 -12.09 35.48
C THR A 819 -13.24 -13.41 35.69
N ALA A 820 -14.57 -13.35 35.74
CA ALA A 820 -15.41 -14.54 35.83
C ALA A 820 -15.32 -15.37 34.52
N ARG A 821 -15.19 -14.72 33.37
CA ARG A 821 -15.02 -15.39 32.07
C ARG A 821 -13.76 -16.24 32.00
N VAL A 822 -12.61 -15.73 32.44
CA VAL A 822 -11.37 -16.54 32.48
C VAL A 822 -11.52 -17.75 33.40
N PHE A 823 -12.18 -17.58 34.56
CA PHE A 823 -12.51 -18.68 35.46
C PHE A 823 -13.32 -19.79 34.78
N LEU A 824 -14.30 -19.42 33.96
CA LEU A 824 -15.14 -20.36 33.21
C LEU A 824 -14.38 -21.02 32.06
N GLN A 825 -13.50 -20.28 31.37
CA GLN A 825 -12.69 -20.79 30.26
C GLN A 825 -11.67 -21.85 30.70
N LEU A 826 -11.22 -21.83 31.95
CA LEU A 826 -10.34 -22.86 32.50
C LEU A 826 -10.98 -24.25 32.55
N SER A 827 -12.31 -24.39 32.46
CA SER A 827 -12.95 -25.71 32.52
C SER A 827 -12.63 -26.58 31.31
N ALA A 828 -12.60 -26.00 30.10
CA ALA A 828 -12.39 -26.76 28.86
C ALA A 828 -11.02 -27.46 28.80
N PRO A 829 -9.87 -26.78 29.01
CA PRO A 829 -8.57 -27.45 29.01
C PRO A 829 -8.46 -28.48 30.14
N LEU A 830 -9.04 -28.22 31.32
CA LEU A 830 -9.06 -29.17 32.43
C LEU A 830 -9.86 -30.43 32.10
N THR A 831 -11.03 -30.31 31.46
CA THR A 831 -11.85 -31.48 31.08
C THR A 831 -11.20 -32.29 29.97
N ASN A 832 -10.57 -31.62 28.98
CA ASN A 832 -9.90 -32.27 27.86
C ASN A 832 -8.75 -33.19 28.27
N CYS A 833 -8.01 -32.85 29.34
CA CYS A 833 -6.94 -33.71 29.87
C CYS A 833 -7.39 -34.62 31.03
N GLY A 834 -8.70 -34.87 31.18
CA GLY A 834 -9.24 -35.71 32.25
C GLY A 834 -9.00 -35.18 33.67
N MET A 835 -8.85 -33.86 33.83
CA MET A 835 -8.54 -33.17 35.08
C MET A 835 -7.29 -33.71 35.79
N SER A 836 -6.22 -33.95 35.01
CA SER A 836 -4.91 -34.35 35.53
C SER A 836 -4.45 -33.41 36.66
N GLN A 837 -3.69 -33.96 37.61
CA GLN A 837 -3.21 -33.17 38.74
C GLN A 837 -2.33 -31.99 38.30
N LYS A 838 -1.50 -32.18 37.27
CA LYS A 838 -0.57 -31.15 36.77
C LYS A 838 -1.30 -29.97 36.11
N ALA A 839 -2.32 -30.25 35.27
CA ALA A 839 -3.15 -29.20 34.68
C ALA A 839 -3.99 -28.48 35.74
N MET A 840 -4.52 -29.23 36.71
CA MET A 840 -5.25 -28.65 37.83
C MET A 840 -4.38 -27.71 38.68
N GLU A 841 -3.14 -28.10 39.00
CA GLU A 841 -2.21 -27.25 39.76
C GLU A 841 -1.91 -25.93 39.06
N ARG A 842 -1.73 -25.95 37.73
CA ARG A 842 -1.49 -24.73 36.93
C ARG A 842 -2.73 -23.86 36.81
N ALA A 843 -3.90 -24.45 36.54
CA ALA A 843 -5.17 -23.72 36.50
C ALA A 843 -5.48 -23.05 37.85
N VAL A 844 -5.14 -23.71 38.97
CA VAL A 844 -5.29 -23.14 40.32
C VAL A 844 -4.33 -21.97 40.53
N GLU A 845 -3.13 -21.99 39.97
CA GLU A 845 -2.19 -20.87 40.08
C GLU A 845 -2.71 -19.63 39.34
N VAL A 846 -3.15 -19.80 38.09
CA VAL A 846 -3.78 -18.73 37.28
C VAL A 846 -5.01 -18.19 38.01
N ALA A 847 -5.91 -19.08 38.44
CA ALA A 847 -7.10 -18.69 39.18
C ALA A 847 -6.76 -18.00 40.52
N ALA A 848 -5.75 -18.44 41.26
CA ALA A 848 -5.34 -17.81 42.52
C ALA A 848 -4.74 -16.42 42.31
N ASN A 849 -4.01 -16.18 41.20
CA ASN A 849 -3.55 -14.84 40.82
C ASN A 849 -4.73 -13.89 40.61
N ILE A 850 -5.76 -14.38 39.91
CA ILE A 850 -7.00 -13.66 39.70
C ILE A 850 -7.68 -13.34 41.04
N VAL A 851 -7.88 -14.34 41.91
CA VAL A 851 -8.56 -14.12 43.21
C VAL A 851 -7.80 -13.12 44.07
N ARG A 852 -6.47 -13.21 44.17
CA ARG A 852 -5.66 -12.25 44.95
C ARG A 852 -5.85 -10.80 44.48
N ARG A 853 -6.00 -10.59 43.17
CA ARG A 853 -6.29 -9.26 42.61
C ARG A 853 -7.71 -8.80 42.93
N VAL A 854 -8.70 -9.70 42.87
CA VAL A 854 -10.09 -9.41 43.22
C VAL A 854 -10.24 -9.10 44.72
N GLU A 855 -9.54 -9.84 45.59
CA GLU A 855 -9.46 -9.62 47.04
C GLU A 855 -8.87 -8.25 47.40
N ALA A 856 -7.98 -7.70 46.55
CA ALA A 856 -7.40 -6.37 46.74
C ALA A 856 -8.38 -5.21 46.44
N VAL A 857 -9.52 -5.48 45.79
CA VAL A 857 -10.52 -4.46 45.43
C VAL A 857 -11.45 -4.18 46.61
N ARG A 858 -11.26 -3.03 47.29
CA ARG A 858 -12.19 -2.55 48.33
C ARG A 858 -13.46 -1.95 47.70
N ARG A 859 -14.59 -2.65 47.78
CA ARG A 859 -15.94 -2.12 47.48
C ARG A 859 -16.91 -2.46 48.61
N ASN A 860 -17.93 -1.62 48.79
CA ASN A 860 -19.05 -1.81 49.73
C ASN A 860 -20.34 -1.59 48.91
N PRO A 861 -21.42 -2.39 49.05
CA PRO A 861 -21.74 -3.29 50.16
C PRO A 861 -21.48 -4.81 49.96
N ILE A 862 -21.11 -5.30 48.76
CA ILE A 862 -20.86 -6.73 48.49
C ILE A 862 -19.36 -6.95 48.20
N PRO A 863 -18.68 -7.93 48.83
CA PRO A 863 -17.29 -8.25 48.52
C PRO A 863 -17.09 -8.60 47.03
N ALA A 864 -16.01 -8.12 46.44
CA ALA A 864 -15.70 -8.38 45.03
C ALA A 864 -15.57 -9.88 44.70
N THR A 865 -15.09 -10.67 45.66
CA THR A 865 -15.03 -12.13 45.61
C THR A 865 -16.42 -12.76 45.59
N THR A 866 -17.37 -12.22 46.36
CA THR A 866 -18.76 -12.70 46.37
C THR A 866 -19.44 -12.43 45.03
N GLN A 867 -19.18 -11.27 44.40
CA GLN A 867 -19.71 -10.96 43.07
C GLN A 867 -19.11 -11.88 42.00
N LEU A 868 -17.82 -12.19 42.09
CA LEU A 868 -17.15 -13.14 41.20
C LEU A 868 -17.79 -14.53 41.27
N VAL A 869 -18.01 -15.06 42.47
CA VAL A 869 -18.65 -16.37 42.64
C VAL A 869 -20.10 -16.35 42.13
N ASN A 870 -20.85 -15.28 42.37
CA ASN A 870 -22.22 -15.14 41.84
C ASN A 870 -22.26 -15.17 40.31
N ASN A 871 -21.31 -14.50 39.65
CA ASN A 871 -21.20 -14.51 38.19
C ASN A 871 -20.86 -15.92 37.66
N ILE A 872 -19.94 -16.63 38.32
CA ILE A 872 -19.60 -18.02 37.97
C ILE A 872 -20.83 -18.94 38.12
N VAL A 873 -21.54 -18.84 39.25
CA VAL A 873 -22.74 -19.64 39.53
C VAL A 873 -23.85 -19.40 38.51
N ALA A 874 -24.02 -18.15 38.06
CA ALA A 874 -25.04 -17.77 37.08
C ALA A 874 -24.77 -18.37 35.69
N GLN A 875 -23.50 -18.58 35.31
CA GLN A 875 -23.12 -19.11 34.00
C GLN A 875 -22.95 -20.65 34.00
N CYS A 876 -22.82 -21.30 35.16
CA CYS A 876 -22.68 -22.75 35.23
C CYS A 876 -24.04 -23.47 35.15
N PRO A 877 -24.24 -24.41 34.21
CA PRO A 877 -25.47 -25.20 34.14
C PRO A 877 -25.62 -26.12 35.37
N GLY A 878 -26.86 -26.33 35.82
CA GLY A 878 -27.16 -27.23 36.96
C GLY A 878 -27.17 -26.58 38.35
N THR A 879 -26.83 -25.30 38.48
CA THR A 879 -26.83 -24.57 39.77
C THR A 879 -28.22 -24.12 40.24
N GLY A 880 -29.26 -24.23 39.40
CA GLY A 880 -30.62 -23.84 39.71
C GLY A 880 -30.89 -22.32 39.70
N VAL A 881 -29.89 -21.50 39.37
CA VAL A 881 -30.01 -20.05 39.18
C VAL A 881 -30.37 -19.78 37.71
N LYS A 882 -31.55 -19.18 37.45
CA LYS A 882 -31.96 -18.82 36.08
C LYS A 882 -31.32 -17.50 35.66
N LEU A 883 -30.65 -17.52 34.51
CA LEU A 883 -30.15 -16.34 33.82
C LEU A 883 -31.30 -15.39 33.43
N GLN A 884 -31.13 -14.09 33.66
CA GLN A 884 -31.85 -13.07 32.89
C GLN A 884 -31.30 -13.12 31.45
N ALA A 885 -32.18 -13.06 30.45
CA ALA A 885 -31.86 -13.37 29.05
C ALA A 885 -30.76 -12.49 28.41
N GLU A 886 -30.33 -11.41 29.06
CA GLU A 886 -29.34 -10.44 28.55
C GLU A 886 -27.88 -10.73 28.97
N VAL A 887 -27.58 -11.82 29.67
CA VAL A 887 -26.22 -12.10 30.19
C VAL A 887 -25.78 -13.54 29.93
N ASN A 888 -26.05 -14.12 28.76
CA ASN A 888 -25.44 -15.41 28.37
C ASN A 888 -24.12 -15.14 27.64
N TRP A 889 -23.00 -15.53 28.25
CA TRP A 889 -21.66 -15.24 27.70
C TRP A 889 -21.18 -16.22 26.62
N GLY A 890 -22.03 -17.14 26.15
CA GLY A 890 -21.70 -18.03 25.03
C GLY A 890 -20.75 -19.18 25.37
N TYR A 891 -20.37 -19.35 26.64
CA TYR A 891 -19.53 -20.46 27.10
C TYR A 891 -20.39 -21.59 27.68
N GLN A 892 -19.99 -22.84 27.43
CA GLN A 892 -20.54 -24.01 28.11
C GLN A 892 -19.51 -24.58 29.10
N PRO A 893 -19.36 -23.97 30.29
CA PRO A 893 -18.40 -24.43 31.28
C PRO A 893 -18.82 -25.78 31.85
N ASP A 894 -17.86 -26.69 32.06
CA ASP A 894 -18.09 -27.96 32.75
C ASP A 894 -18.21 -27.72 34.27
N PRO A 895 -19.40 -27.89 34.88
CA PRO A 895 -19.61 -27.62 36.30
C PRO A 895 -18.75 -28.51 37.22
N LYS A 896 -18.35 -29.71 36.77
CA LYS A 896 -17.51 -30.61 37.56
C LYS A 896 -16.07 -30.10 37.65
N ALA A 897 -15.52 -29.63 36.53
CA ALA A 897 -14.19 -29.04 36.48
C ALA A 897 -14.12 -27.74 37.29
N ILE A 898 -15.10 -26.84 37.12
CA ILE A 898 -15.21 -25.59 37.89
C ILE A 898 -15.38 -25.87 39.38
N GLY A 899 -16.25 -26.81 39.74
CA GLY A 899 -16.46 -27.19 41.14
C GLY A 899 -15.22 -27.80 41.81
N LYS A 900 -14.36 -28.50 41.05
CA LYS A 900 -13.08 -29.03 41.53
C LYS A 900 -12.02 -27.92 41.69
N LEU A 901 -11.94 -27.01 40.73
CA LEU A 901 -11.04 -25.84 40.77
C LEU A 901 -11.36 -24.91 41.97
N LEU A 902 -12.64 -24.58 42.18
CA LEU A 902 -13.08 -23.75 43.32
C LEU A 902 -12.80 -24.41 44.68
N ARG A 903 -12.90 -25.74 44.77
CA ARG A 903 -12.57 -26.49 46.00
C ARG A 903 -11.07 -26.48 46.31
N GLU A 904 -10.23 -26.60 45.28
CA GLU A 904 -8.79 -26.52 45.43
C GLU A 904 -8.34 -25.10 45.86
N LEU A 905 -8.99 -24.06 45.32
CA LEU A 905 -8.80 -22.67 45.79
C LEU A 905 -9.26 -22.48 47.25
N LEU A 906 -10.39 -23.07 47.65
CA LEU A 906 -10.85 -23.07 49.05
C LEU A 906 -9.85 -23.77 49.99
N ALA A 907 -9.24 -24.87 49.55
CA ALA A 907 -8.21 -25.59 50.30
C ALA A 907 -6.93 -24.75 50.49
N ARG A 908 -6.61 -23.89 49.51
CA ARG A 908 -5.48 -22.96 49.55
C ARG A 908 -5.76 -21.64 50.28
N GLY A 909 -6.96 -21.48 50.84
CA GLY A 909 -7.32 -20.33 51.68
C GLY A 909 -8.03 -19.19 50.96
N HIS A 910 -8.34 -19.32 49.67
CA HIS A 910 -9.17 -18.35 48.93
C HIS A 910 -10.67 -18.55 49.21
N PHE A 911 -11.50 -17.55 48.93
CA PHE A 911 -12.97 -17.63 49.03
C PHE A 911 -13.56 -18.10 50.38
N GLN A 912 -12.88 -17.86 51.50
CA GLN A 912 -13.32 -18.37 52.81
C GLN A 912 -14.69 -17.84 53.25
N LEU A 913 -15.05 -16.62 52.84
CA LEU A 913 -16.35 -16.02 53.13
C LEU A 913 -17.47 -16.61 52.27
N GLU A 914 -17.15 -17.04 51.05
CA GLU A 914 -18.07 -17.63 50.07
C GLU A 914 -18.13 -19.16 50.14
N ARG A 915 -17.44 -19.79 51.09
CA ARG A 915 -17.34 -21.26 51.25
C ARG A 915 -18.70 -21.96 51.20
N GLU A 916 -19.67 -21.49 51.99
CA GLU A 916 -21.03 -22.06 52.04
C GLU A 916 -21.76 -21.91 50.69
N LEU A 917 -21.50 -20.82 49.97
CA LEU A 917 -22.12 -20.54 48.67
C LEU A 917 -21.53 -21.45 47.58
N ILE A 918 -20.21 -21.62 47.56
CA ILE A 918 -19.52 -22.54 46.65
C ILE A 918 -19.97 -23.99 46.88
N ILE A 919 -20.01 -24.45 48.14
CA ILE A 919 -20.44 -25.83 48.49
C ILE A 919 -21.89 -26.07 48.07
N ARG A 920 -22.76 -25.07 48.25
CA ARG A 920 -24.18 -25.18 47.92
C ARG A 920 -24.42 -25.36 46.42
N PHE A 921 -23.69 -24.61 45.57
CA PHE A 921 -23.93 -24.61 44.13
C PHE A 921 -23.05 -25.59 43.34
N PHE A 922 -21.94 -26.03 43.93
CA PHE A 922 -21.04 -27.06 43.37
C PHE A 922 -20.86 -28.20 44.38
N PRO A 923 -21.91 -29.01 44.63
CA PRO A 923 -21.83 -30.12 45.57
C PRO A 923 -20.79 -31.15 45.12
N SER A 924 -20.18 -31.83 46.08
CA SER A 924 -19.29 -32.97 45.79
C SER A 924 -20.12 -34.14 45.28
N GLU A 925 -20.09 -34.42 43.97
CA GLU A 925 -20.31 -35.78 43.45
C GLU A 925 -19.11 -36.67 43.77
#